data_AF-A0A1E3B4W6-F1
#
_entry.id   AF-A0A1E3B4W6-F1
#
_cell.length_a   1.000
_cell.length_b   1.000
_cell.length_c   1.000
_cell.angle_alpha   90.00
_cell.angle_beta   90.00
_cell.angle_gamma   90.00
#
_symmetry.space_group_name_H-M   'P 1'
#
loop_
_entity.id
_entity.type
_entity.pdbx_description
1 polymer ?
#
loop_
_entity_poly.entity_id
_entity_poly.type
_entity_poly.pdbx_seq_one_letter_code
_entity_poly.pdbx_strand_id
1 'polypeptide(L)'
;MDHIKATFAKCKEEKRAALVSYITAGYPTVEETVDILLGLESGGADVIELGVPFTDPIADGPTIQKANTKALQNGVTVTTVLDIVRTVRSKGLQTPLLLMGYYNPMMRYGEERMLKDCKEAGVNGFIMVDLPPEEAVRFRNICTSYGLSYVPLIAPSTSESRMKLLCNIADSFIYVVSRMGVTGATGQLSSNLDELLARVHNWSGNVPAALGFGVSTREHFLAVQDLTEGVVIGSQIITVLGQAPAGQAAKNAQEYLSSVTGRKLERDASGAVTKVVNVLEKVEKKPQAISQPTEVVTDADTPAGPGLADQLAALNGTGNPAEQPSRFGEFGGQYVPESLMDCMAELEQGFSDALNDPSFWEEYRSYYPYMGRPSSLHIAPRLTEACGGATIWLKREDLNHTGSHKINNALGQILLARRLGKTRIIAETGAGQHGVATATVCAKFGMACTVYMGAEDVRRQALNVFRMKLLGASVVAVDAGSRTLRDAVNEALRAWVVDLDTTHYIIGSAIGPHPFPTIVRTFQSVIGNETKQQLQEQIGKLPDAVVACVGGGSNAVGMFYPFSKDPSVKLLGVEAGGDGVETARHSATLSGGSKGVLHGVRTYVLQDEHGQISETHSISAGLDYPGVGPELSSWKDSERAKFIAATDAEAMTGFRALSVHEGIIPALESSHAVFAAMELAKTMKKGENIVLNLSGRGDKDVQSVADELPRLGPKIGWDLRF
;
A
#
# COMPACT_ATOMS: atom_id res chain seq x y z
N MET A 1 -0.24 -25.72 13.97
CA MET A 1 -1.65 -25.48 14.37
C MET A 1 -1.97 -26.01 15.77
N ASP A 2 -1.84 -27.32 16.03
CA ASP A 2 -2.31 -27.93 17.29
C ASP A 2 -1.70 -27.36 18.57
N HIS A 3 -0.43 -26.95 18.50
CA HIS A 3 0.24 -26.31 19.63
C HIS A 3 -0.48 -25.02 20.08
N ILE A 4 -0.95 -24.21 19.12
CA ILE A 4 -1.68 -22.96 19.41
C ILE A 4 -3.04 -23.31 20.06
N LYS A 5 -3.76 -24.29 19.50
CA LYS A 5 -5.04 -24.77 20.05
C LYS A 5 -4.90 -25.26 21.49
N ALA A 6 -3.89 -26.07 21.75
CA ALA A 6 -3.57 -26.59 23.08
C ALA A 6 -3.26 -25.46 24.07
N THR A 7 -2.54 -24.42 23.63
CA THR A 7 -2.27 -23.24 24.45
C THR A 7 -3.54 -22.50 24.85
N PHE A 8 -4.43 -22.20 23.91
CA PHE A 8 -5.70 -21.54 24.23
C PHE A 8 -6.60 -22.40 25.13
N ALA A 9 -6.65 -23.72 24.89
CA ALA A 9 -7.37 -24.65 25.75
C ALA A 9 -6.83 -24.65 27.19
N LYS A 10 -5.50 -24.70 27.37
CA LYS A 10 -4.85 -24.60 28.68
C LYS A 10 -5.16 -23.27 29.38
N CYS A 11 -5.13 -22.15 28.66
CA CYS A 11 -5.48 -20.84 29.23
C CYS A 11 -6.93 -20.82 29.72
N LYS A 12 -7.85 -21.41 28.95
CA LYS A 12 -9.27 -21.58 29.31
C LYS A 12 -9.43 -22.41 30.59
N GLU A 13 -8.74 -23.54 30.70
CA GLU A 13 -8.72 -24.38 31.91
C GLU A 13 -8.16 -23.63 33.13
N GLU A 14 -7.13 -22.80 32.92
CA GLU A 14 -6.53 -21.96 33.96
C GLU A 14 -7.36 -20.71 34.32
N LYS A 15 -8.50 -20.51 33.64
CA LYS A 15 -9.45 -19.37 33.74
C LYS A 15 -8.78 -18.01 33.51
N ARG A 16 -8.05 -17.89 32.41
CA ARG A 16 -7.37 -16.67 31.99
C ARG A 16 -7.35 -16.53 30.48
N ALA A 17 -7.08 -15.33 29.99
CA ALA A 17 -6.79 -15.14 28.58
C ALA A 17 -5.35 -15.60 28.26
N ALA A 18 -5.13 -16.04 27.02
CA ALA A 18 -3.79 -16.25 26.48
C ALA A 18 -3.12 -14.89 26.21
N LEU A 19 -1.86 -14.72 26.60
CA LEU A 19 -1.09 -13.53 26.25
C LEU A 19 -0.32 -13.74 24.95
N VAL A 20 -0.66 -12.95 23.94
CA VAL A 20 0.03 -12.92 22.64
C VAL A 20 0.98 -11.72 22.61
N SER A 21 2.27 -11.96 22.42
CA SER A 21 3.33 -10.93 22.51
C SER A 21 4.04 -10.72 21.18
N TYR A 22 4.06 -9.49 20.69
CA TYR A 22 4.74 -9.13 19.43
C TYR A 22 6.10 -8.47 19.67
N ILE A 23 7.11 -8.89 18.88
CA ILE A 23 8.37 -8.18 18.69
C ILE A 23 8.77 -8.17 17.21
N THR A 24 9.62 -7.24 16.79
CA THR A 24 10.23 -7.24 15.45
C THR A 24 11.55 -8.00 15.47
N ALA A 25 11.75 -8.95 14.56
CA ALA A 25 12.99 -9.70 14.48
C ALA A 25 14.18 -8.78 14.22
N GLY A 26 15.27 -8.95 14.99
CA GLY A 26 16.47 -8.13 14.91
C GLY A 26 16.36 -6.74 15.51
N TYR A 27 15.33 -6.48 16.33
CA TYR A 27 15.20 -5.27 17.13
C TYR A 27 15.32 -5.57 18.64
N PRO A 28 16.17 -4.84 19.41
CA PRO A 28 17.04 -3.75 18.96
C PRO A 28 18.23 -4.21 18.09
N THR A 29 18.66 -5.47 18.27
CA THR A 29 19.76 -6.13 17.56
C THR A 29 19.39 -7.58 17.21
N VAL A 30 20.11 -8.17 16.25
CA VAL A 30 19.91 -9.58 15.84
C VAL A 30 20.27 -10.52 16.98
N GLU A 31 21.37 -10.23 17.67
CA GLU A 31 21.95 -11.04 18.73
C GLU A 31 21.02 -11.13 19.95
N GLU A 32 20.39 -10.01 20.33
CA GLU A 32 19.49 -9.97 21.48
C GLU A 32 18.13 -10.63 21.19
N THR A 33 17.72 -10.77 19.92
CA THR A 33 16.37 -11.25 19.56
C THR A 33 16.09 -12.63 20.15
N VAL A 34 17.06 -13.55 20.11
CA VAL A 34 16.92 -14.90 20.65
C VAL A 34 16.66 -14.86 22.17
N ASP A 35 17.44 -14.07 22.89
CA ASP A 35 17.30 -13.99 24.35
C ASP A 35 16.03 -13.22 24.74
N ILE A 36 15.62 -12.22 23.94
CA ILE A 36 14.33 -11.54 24.09
C ILE A 36 13.19 -12.54 23.98
N LEU A 37 13.16 -13.39 22.94
CA LEU A 37 12.11 -14.41 22.77
C LEU A 37 12.01 -15.36 23.97
N LEU A 38 13.16 -15.80 24.51
CA LEU A 38 13.20 -16.60 25.74
C LEU A 38 12.71 -15.81 26.97
N GLY A 39 13.03 -14.51 27.02
CA GLY A 39 12.54 -13.57 28.03
C GLY A 39 11.02 -13.39 27.97
N LEU A 40 10.42 -13.33 26.77
CA LEU A 40 8.96 -13.26 26.60
C LEU A 40 8.26 -14.50 27.16
N GLU A 41 8.75 -15.71 26.82
CA GLU A 41 8.24 -16.96 27.40
C GLU A 41 8.40 -16.96 28.93
N SER A 42 9.56 -16.52 29.43
CA SER A 42 9.84 -16.44 30.87
C SER A 42 8.97 -15.40 31.60
N GLY A 43 8.49 -14.39 30.87
CA GLY A 43 7.57 -13.35 31.36
C GLY A 43 6.09 -13.75 31.30
N GLY A 44 5.78 -14.92 30.71
CA GLY A 44 4.43 -15.46 30.65
C GLY A 44 3.70 -15.27 29.31
N ALA A 45 4.42 -15.03 28.22
CA ALA A 45 3.84 -15.09 26.88
C ALA A 45 3.38 -16.51 26.54
N ASP A 46 2.11 -16.64 26.15
CA ASP A 46 1.50 -17.91 25.73
C ASP A 46 1.62 -18.13 24.21
N VAL A 47 1.67 -17.04 23.44
CA VAL A 47 1.97 -17.05 22.00
C VAL A 47 2.90 -15.89 21.70
N ILE A 48 3.87 -16.09 20.81
CA ILE A 48 4.79 -15.04 20.36
C ILE A 48 4.57 -14.77 18.87
N GLU A 49 4.45 -13.50 18.51
CA GLU A 49 4.45 -13.00 17.14
C GLU A 49 5.84 -12.43 16.85
N LEU A 50 6.56 -13.05 15.92
CA LEU A 50 7.85 -12.57 15.45
C LEU A 50 7.65 -11.84 14.13
N GLY A 51 7.77 -10.51 14.20
CA GLY A 51 7.63 -9.61 13.06
C GLY A 51 8.75 -9.82 12.04
N VAL A 52 8.38 -10.11 10.80
CA VAL A 52 9.28 -10.07 9.64
C VAL A 52 9.35 -8.61 9.17
N PRO A 53 10.52 -7.94 9.25
CA PRO A 53 10.60 -6.54 8.94
C PRO A 53 10.39 -6.27 7.45
N PHE A 54 9.69 -5.17 7.17
CA PHE A 54 9.37 -4.73 5.81
C PHE A 54 9.55 -3.23 5.68
N THR A 55 10.03 -2.77 4.52
CA THR A 55 10.26 -1.35 4.21
C THR A 55 8.98 -0.53 4.08
N ASP A 56 7.85 -1.17 3.74
CA ASP A 56 6.59 -0.47 3.44
C ASP A 56 5.40 -0.96 4.30
N PRO A 57 5.48 -0.87 5.64
CA PRO A 57 4.47 -1.47 6.50
C PRO A 57 3.26 -0.53 6.70
N ILE A 58 2.24 -0.66 5.85
CA ILE A 58 1.08 0.25 5.81
C ILE A 58 0.20 0.24 7.07
N ALA A 59 0.12 -0.90 7.79
CA ALA A 59 -0.69 -1.05 9.00
C ALA A 59 0.03 -0.62 10.29
N ASP A 60 1.37 -0.54 10.24
CA ASP A 60 2.18 -0.42 11.45
C ASP A 60 2.18 1.01 11.99
N GLY A 61 2.01 1.14 13.31
CA GLY A 61 2.18 2.42 13.99
C GLY A 61 3.64 2.89 14.01
N PRO A 62 3.90 4.18 14.29
CA PRO A 62 5.25 4.77 14.24
C PRO A 62 6.30 4.02 15.07
N THR A 63 5.88 3.42 16.19
CA THR A 63 6.76 2.61 17.06
C THR A 63 7.26 1.36 16.36
N ILE A 64 6.39 0.61 15.68
CA ILE A 64 6.76 -0.62 14.97
C ILE A 64 7.51 -0.28 13.68
N GLN A 65 7.14 0.80 12.97
CA GLN A 65 7.89 1.29 11.82
C GLN A 65 9.36 1.60 12.15
N LYS A 66 9.62 2.23 13.30
CA LYS A 66 10.99 2.46 13.79
C LYS A 66 11.73 1.16 14.06
N ALA A 67 11.06 0.17 14.64
CA ALA A 67 11.64 -1.15 14.87
C ALA A 67 11.95 -1.88 13.56
N ASN A 68 11.04 -1.87 12.57
CA ASN A 68 11.28 -2.40 11.23
C ASN A 68 12.49 -1.72 10.56
N THR A 69 12.54 -0.38 10.58
CA THR A 69 13.66 0.38 10.01
C THR A 69 14.98 -0.03 10.64
N LYS A 70 15.02 -0.13 11.98
CA LYS A 70 16.23 -0.52 12.70
C LYS A 70 16.61 -1.99 12.43
N ALA A 71 15.65 -2.90 12.36
CA ALA A 71 15.87 -4.29 12.00
C ALA A 71 16.45 -4.44 10.59
N LEU A 72 15.92 -3.71 9.60
CA LEU A 72 16.46 -3.69 8.24
C LEU A 72 17.88 -3.11 8.20
N GLN A 73 18.17 -2.05 8.96
CA GLN A 73 19.53 -1.53 9.12
C GLN A 73 20.50 -2.54 9.76
N ASN A 74 19.99 -3.47 10.57
CA ASN A 74 20.77 -4.56 11.13
C ASN A 74 20.92 -5.75 10.15
N GLY A 75 20.44 -5.63 8.91
CA GLY A 75 20.59 -6.65 7.87
C GLY A 75 19.61 -7.82 7.99
N VAL A 76 18.47 -7.65 8.68
CA VAL A 76 17.50 -8.72 8.87
C VAL A 76 16.79 -9.06 7.55
N THR A 77 16.86 -10.33 7.18
CA THR A 77 16.17 -10.93 6.04
C THR A 77 15.24 -12.05 6.50
N VAL A 78 14.38 -12.57 5.61
CA VAL A 78 13.57 -13.77 5.89
C VAL A 78 14.45 -14.93 6.41
N THR A 79 15.60 -15.16 5.78
CA THR A 79 16.55 -16.21 6.21
C THR A 79 17.07 -15.95 7.62
N THR A 80 17.40 -14.70 7.94
CA THR A 80 17.81 -14.30 9.29
C THR A 80 16.71 -14.60 10.31
N VAL A 81 15.45 -14.31 9.98
CA VAL A 81 14.30 -14.63 10.85
C VAL A 81 14.19 -16.13 11.08
N LEU A 82 14.32 -16.96 10.04
CA LEU A 82 14.27 -18.42 10.16
C LEU A 82 15.42 -18.95 11.03
N ASP A 83 16.62 -18.38 10.91
CA ASP A 83 17.78 -18.76 11.74
C ASP A 83 17.60 -18.37 13.21
N ILE A 84 16.99 -17.21 13.48
CA ILE A 84 16.57 -16.82 14.83
C ILE A 84 15.60 -17.87 15.40
N VAL A 85 14.61 -18.30 14.62
CA VAL A 85 13.64 -19.31 15.07
C VAL A 85 14.33 -20.66 15.34
N ARG A 86 15.19 -21.14 14.44
CA ARG A 86 15.97 -22.38 14.67
C ARG A 86 16.80 -22.29 15.94
N THR A 87 17.48 -21.17 16.13
CA THR A 87 18.35 -20.93 17.28
C THR A 87 17.55 -20.91 18.57
N VAL A 88 16.45 -20.15 18.64
CA VAL A 88 15.65 -20.06 19.86
C VAL A 88 14.96 -21.38 20.21
N ARG A 89 14.55 -22.17 19.20
CA ARG A 89 14.02 -23.53 19.41
C ARG A 89 15.09 -24.46 19.97
N SER A 90 16.32 -24.39 19.47
CA SER A 90 17.45 -25.18 20.02
C SER A 90 17.81 -24.80 21.46
N LYS A 91 17.55 -23.55 21.88
CA LYS A 91 17.69 -23.07 23.26
C LYS A 91 16.47 -23.37 24.15
N GLY A 92 15.48 -24.11 23.64
CA GLY A 92 14.38 -24.63 24.43
C GLY A 92 13.09 -23.80 24.47
N LEU A 93 12.91 -22.80 23.60
CA LEU A 93 11.64 -22.07 23.50
C LEU A 93 10.49 -23.02 23.18
N GLN A 94 9.53 -23.17 24.09
CA GLN A 94 8.34 -24.00 23.90
C GLN A 94 7.16 -23.20 23.38
N THR A 95 7.02 -21.94 23.78
CA THR A 95 5.90 -21.07 23.36
C THR A 95 5.67 -21.11 21.83
N PRO A 96 4.42 -21.32 21.37
CA PRO A 96 4.06 -21.19 19.97
C PRO A 96 4.54 -19.87 19.36
N LEU A 97 5.16 -19.93 18.19
CA LEU A 97 5.72 -18.78 17.49
C LEU A 97 5.07 -18.63 16.12
N LEU A 98 4.53 -17.46 15.84
CA LEU A 98 3.93 -17.06 14.57
C LEU A 98 4.85 -16.07 13.86
N LEU A 99 4.99 -16.18 12.55
CA LEU A 99 5.56 -15.08 11.77
C LEU A 99 4.45 -14.09 11.42
N MET A 100 4.65 -12.83 11.78
CA MET A 100 3.74 -11.74 11.44
C MET A 100 4.42 -10.80 10.46
N GLY A 101 3.75 -10.42 9.37
CA GLY A 101 4.35 -9.51 8.39
C GLY A 101 3.48 -9.27 7.17
N TYR A 102 4.07 -8.60 6.19
CA TYR A 102 3.43 -8.26 4.92
C TYR A 102 3.71 -9.34 3.88
N TYR A 103 2.83 -9.45 2.89
CA TYR A 103 2.89 -10.53 1.91
C TYR A 103 4.11 -10.42 0.97
N ASN A 104 4.62 -9.22 0.69
CA ASN A 104 5.65 -9.02 -0.32
C ASN A 104 6.98 -9.78 -0.05
N PRO A 105 7.63 -9.69 1.14
CA PRO A 105 8.80 -10.50 1.44
C PRO A 105 8.56 -12.01 1.31
N MET A 106 7.34 -12.46 1.65
CA MET A 106 6.95 -13.87 1.58
C MET A 106 6.81 -14.35 0.14
N MET A 107 6.13 -13.55 -0.68
CA MET A 107 5.98 -13.78 -2.12
C MET A 107 7.34 -13.81 -2.80
N ARG A 108 8.26 -12.92 -2.43
CA ARG A 108 9.62 -12.86 -2.99
C ARG A 108 10.46 -14.08 -2.61
N TYR A 109 10.36 -14.56 -1.38
CA TYR A 109 11.04 -15.78 -0.93
C TYR A 109 10.49 -17.05 -1.60
N GLY A 110 9.21 -17.02 -1.96
CA GLY A 110 8.45 -18.13 -2.54
C GLY A 110 7.60 -18.83 -1.48
N GLU A 111 6.29 -18.93 -1.73
CA GLU A 111 5.31 -19.42 -0.75
C GLU A 111 5.59 -20.85 -0.29
N GLU A 112 5.74 -21.80 -1.20
CA GLU A 112 5.99 -23.20 -0.83
C GLU A 112 7.31 -23.37 -0.08
N ARG A 113 8.36 -22.69 -0.55
CA ARG A 113 9.67 -22.68 0.11
C ARG A 113 9.56 -22.10 1.52
N MET A 114 8.85 -20.98 1.68
CA MET A 114 8.61 -20.34 2.97
C MET A 114 7.94 -21.29 3.94
N LEU A 115 6.87 -21.95 3.52
CA LEU A 115 6.09 -22.84 4.40
C LEU A 115 6.90 -24.06 4.83
N LYS A 116 7.65 -24.67 3.90
CA LYS A 116 8.58 -25.75 4.21
C LYS A 116 9.64 -25.31 5.22
N ASP A 117 10.36 -24.22 4.93
CA ASP A 117 11.47 -23.75 5.77
C ASP A 117 10.97 -23.29 7.15
N CYS A 118 9.78 -22.68 7.23
CA CYS A 118 9.12 -22.32 8.49
C CYS A 118 8.79 -23.55 9.33
N LYS A 119 8.22 -24.59 8.71
CA LYS A 119 7.90 -25.84 9.40
C LYS A 119 9.17 -26.50 9.97
N GLU A 120 10.24 -26.56 9.17
CA GLU A 120 11.54 -27.09 9.59
C GLU A 120 12.19 -26.24 10.69
N ALA A 121 12.05 -24.91 10.65
CA ALA A 121 12.57 -24.03 11.68
C ALA A 121 11.81 -24.12 13.02
N GLY A 122 10.55 -24.56 13.01
CA GLY A 122 9.70 -24.67 14.20
C GLY A 122 8.73 -23.50 14.39
N VAL A 123 8.37 -22.81 13.30
CA VAL A 123 7.26 -21.85 13.24
C VAL A 123 5.92 -22.61 13.33
N ASN A 124 4.91 -22.01 13.96
CA ASN A 124 3.59 -22.62 14.18
C ASN A 124 2.50 -22.08 13.25
N GLY A 125 2.73 -20.94 12.60
CA GLY A 125 1.78 -20.31 11.68
C GLY A 125 2.16 -18.88 11.28
N PHE A 126 1.22 -18.20 10.64
CA PHE A 126 1.39 -16.87 10.06
C PHE A 126 0.22 -15.95 10.39
N ILE A 127 0.55 -14.65 10.52
CA ILE A 127 -0.40 -13.52 10.44
C ILE A 127 0.06 -12.64 9.28
N MET A 128 -0.65 -12.66 8.15
CA MET A 128 -0.35 -11.79 7.01
C MET A 128 -1.26 -10.57 7.05
N VAL A 129 -0.66 -9.40 7.22
CA VAL A 129 -1.40 -8.18 7.60
C VAL A 129 -2.21 -7.60 6.44
N ASP A 130 -1.80 -7.87 5.20
CA ASP A 130 -2.26 -7.23 3.97
C ASP A 130 -2.78 -8.23 2.93
N LEU A 131 -3.08 -9.48 3.31
CA LEU A 131 -3.50 -10.51 2.37
C LEU A 131 -5.03 -10.47 2.14
N PRO A 132 -5.51 -10.24 0.90
CA PRO A 132 -6.94 -10.22 0.61
C PRO A 132 -7.54 -11.64 0.76
N PRO A 133 -8.85 -11.80 1.04
CA PRO A 133 -9.42 -13.07 1.44
C PRO A 133 -9.32 -14.14 0.37
N GLU A 134 -9.39 -13.76 -0.91
CA GLU A 134 -9.27 -14.69 -2.02
C GLU A 134 -7.88 -15.35 -2.02
N GLU A 135 -6.85 -14.58 -1.69
CA GLU A 135 -5.49 -15.11 -1.53
C GLU A 135 -5.27 -15.76 -0.16
N ALA A 136 -5.95 -15.27 0.88
CA ALA A 136 -5.92 -15.86 2.21
C ALA A 136 -6.45 -17.29 2.22
N VAL A 137 -7.52 -17.59 1.48
CA VAL A 137 -8.04 -18.96 1.34
C VAL A 137 -6.98 -19.87 0.71
N ARG A 138 -6.38 -19.44 -0.40
CA ARG A 138 -5.32 -20.19 -1.09
C ARG A 138 -4.13 -20.40 -0.15
N PHE A 139 -3.64 -19.33 0.47
CA PHE A 139 -2.49 -19.35 1.37
C PHE A 139 -2.74 -20.22 2.61
N ARG A 140 -3.94 -20.13 3.20
CA ARG A 140 -4.36 -20.97 4.33
C ARG A 140 -4.33 -22.45 3.95
N ASN A 141 -4.86 -22.83 2.78
CA ASN A 141 -4.85 -24.24 2.36
C ASN A 141 -3.43 -24.79 2.22
N ILE A 142 -2.49 -23.98 1.74
CA ILE A 142 -1.08 -24.37 1.70
C ILE A 142 -0.51 -24.43 3.13
N CYS A 143 -0.84 -23.49 4.03
CA CYS A 143 -0.41 -23.56 5.43
C CYS A 143 -0.87 -24.87 6.11
N THR A 144 -2.13 -25.24 5.93
CA THR A 144 -2.71 -26.46 6.50
C THR A 144 -2.00 -27.73 6.01
N SER A 145 -1.58 -27.79 4.73
CA SER A 145 -0.86 -28.96 4.19
C SER A 145 0.53 -29.17 4.84
N TYR A 146 1.13 -28.14 5.43
CA TYR A 146 2.36 -28.20 6.21
C TYR A 146 2.13 -28.26 7.74
N GLY A 147 0.86 -28.28 8.18
CA GLY A 147 0.48 -28.25 9.60
C GLY A 147 0.74 -26.89 10.29
N LEU A 148 0.84 -25.82 9.51
CA LEU A 148 0.99 -24.44 9.97
C LEU A 148 -0.38 -23.77 10.04
N SER A 149 -0.57 -22.86 11.00
CA SER A 149 -1.82 -22.08 11.09
C SER A 149 -1.74 -20.84 10.20
N TYR A 150 -2.85 -20.47 9.59
CA TYR A 150 -3.09 -19.09 9.16
C TYR A 150 -4.05 -18.44 10.16
N VAL A 151 -3.73 -17.25 10.64
CA VAL A 151 -4.53 -16.49 11.61
C VAL A 151 -5.14 -15.29 10.87
N PRO A 152 -6.46 -15.30 10.60
CA PRO A 152 -7.12 -14.18 9.94
C PRO A 152 -7.30 -13.00 10.91
N LEU A 153 -7.31 -11.79 10.35
CA LEU A 153 -7.59 -10.55 11.09
C LEU A 153 -9.03 -10.11 10.86
N ILE A 154 -9.68 -9.60 11.91
CA ILE A 154 -11.00 -8.95 11.86
C ILE A 154 -10.90 -7.58 12.50
N ALA A 155 -11.41 -6.57 11.81
CA ALA A 155 -11.52 -5.18 12.29
C ALA A 155 -12.99 -4.81 12.58
N PRO A 156 -13.28 -3.69 13.27
CA PRO A 156 -14.65 -3.23 13.49
C PRO A 156 -15.39 -2.97 12.17
N SER A 157 -14.63 -2.49 11.18
CA SER A 157 -15.01 -2.29 9.79
C SER A 157 -14.93 -3.57 8.96
N THR A 158 -15.32 -4.72 9.51
CA THR A 158 -15.43 -5.96 8.74
C THR A 158 -16.90 -6.23 8.50
N SER A 159 -17.31 -6.25 7.23
CA SER A 159 -18.66 -6.64 6.83
C SER A 159 -19.04 -8.05 7.30
N GLU A 160 -20.35 -8.32 7.43
CA GLU A 160 -20.82 -9.60 7.97
C GLU A 160 -20.47 -10.80 7.05
N SER A 161 -20.58 -10.64 5.74
CA SER A 161 -20.21 -11.68 4.77
C SER A 161 -18.72 -12.02 4.85
N ARG A 162 -17.88 -11.00 4.98
CA ARG A 162 -16.42 -11.15 5.09
C ARG A 162 -16.01 -11.76 6.42
N MET A 163 -16.66 -11.34 7.51
CA MET A 163 -16.48 -11.94 8.83
C MET A 163 -16.79 -13.44 8.83
N LYS A 164 -17.88 -13.87 8.18
CA LYS A 164 -18.22 -15.30 8.02
C LYS A 164 -17.09 -16.05 7.33
N LEU A 165 -16.58 -15.53 6.21
CA LEU A 165 -15.48 -16.17 5.49
C LEU A 165 -14.22 -16.27 6.37
N LEU A 166 -13.81 -15.17 7.00
CA LEU A 166 -12.60 -15.10 7.83
C LEU A 166 -12.71 -16.04 9.04
N CYS A 167 -13.87 -16.09 9.69
CA CYS A 167 -14.14 -17.06 10.76
C CYS A 167 -14.08 -18.51 10.25
N ASN A 168 -14.64 -18.80 9.07
CA ASN A 168 -14.65 -20.15 8.50
C ASN A 168 -13.25 -20.67 8.13
N ILE A 169 -12.32 -19.78 7.74
CA ILE A 169 -10.93 -20.17 7.43
C ILE A 169 -10.01 -20.16 8.65
N ALA A 170 -10.49 -19.70 9.81
CA ALA A 170 -9.69 -19.58 11.02
C ALA A 170 -9.38 -20.95 11.62
N ASP A 171 -8.10 -21.29 11.67
CA ASP A 171 -7.67 -22.62 12.09
C ASP A 171 -7.27 -22.73 13.54
N SER A 172 -6.94 -21.63 14.22
CA SER A 172 -6.43 -21.67 15.60
C SER A 172 -7.02 -20.60 16.51
N PHE A 173 -6.91 -19.34 16.12
CA PHE A 173 -7.60 -18.20 16.74
C PHE A 173 -7.83 -17.13 15.67
N ILE A 174 -8.69 -16.16 15.99
CA ILE A 174 -8.94 -14.98 15.16
C ILE A 174 -8.30 -13.78 15.84
N TYR A 175 -7.51 -13.02 15.09
CA TYR A 175 -6.94 -11.77 15.58
C TYR A 175 -7.99 -10.67 15.41
N VAL A 176 -8.51 -10.12 16.50
CA VAL A 176 -9.43 -8.98 16.48
C VAL A 176 -8.66 -7.70 16.72
N VAL A 177 -8.68 -6.80 15.75
CA VAL A 177 -8.09 -5.46 15.85
C VAL A 177 -9.15 -4.55 16.45
N SER A 178 -8.88 -3.94 17.61
CA SER A 178 -9.91 -3.16 18.32
C SER A 178 -10.07 -1.72 17.83
N ARG A 179 -9.21 -1.25 16.91
CA ARG A 179 -9.10 0.16 16.54
C ARG A 179 -9.27 0.35 15.04
N MET A 180 -9.99 1.41 14.70
CA MET A 180 -9.91 2.07 13.40
C MET A 180 -8.62 2.91 13.41
N GLY A 181 -7.48 2.32 13.04
CA GLY A 181 -6.20 3.05 12.95
C GLY A 181 -4.97 2.24 13.33
N VAL A 182 -3.80 2.88 13.23
CA VAL A 182 -2.50 2.26 13.54
C VAL A 182 -2.31 1.98 15.04
N THR A 183 -1.46 1.01 15.36
CA THR A 183 -1.18 0.61 16.75
C THR A 183 -0.53 1.76 17.56
N GLY A 184 -1.11 2.11 18.73
CA GLY A 184 -0.46 2.97 19.75
C GLY A 184 -1.08 4.33 20.10
N ALA A 185 -2.16 4.81 19.47
CA ALA A 185 -2.78 6.11 19.79
C ALA A 185 -3.93 6.02 20.83
N THR A 186 -3.76 6.58 22.04
CA THR A 186 -4.71 6.77 23.17
C THR A 186 -5.57 5.57 23.66
N GLY A 187 -5.75 5.45 24.98
CA GLY A 187 -6.20 4.23 25.67
C GLY A 187 -7.70 4.09 25.97
N GLN A 188 -8.61 4.50 25.09
CA GLN A 188 -10.06 4.32 25.32
C GLN A 188 -10.63 3.11 24.58
N LEU A 189 -11.42 2.29 25.29
CA LEU A 189 -12.20 1.19 24.74
C LEU A 189 -13.23 1.75 23.75
N SER A 190 -13.30 1.18 22.54
CA SER A 190 -14.39 1.52 21.63
C SER A 190 -15.71 1.07 22.26
N SER A 191 -16.74 1.90 22.18
CA SER A 191 -18.05 1.61 22.78
C SER A 191 -18.74 0.35 22.22
N ASN A 192 -18.23 -0.18 21.10
CA ASN A 192 -18.86 -1.26 20.34
C ASN A 192 -18.01 -2.55 20.34
N LEU A 193 -17.01 -2.65 21.22
CA LEU A 193 -16.12 -3.82 21.25
C LEU A 193 -16.86 -5.11 21.61
N ASP A 194 -17.78 -5.05 22.59
CA ASP A 194 -18.57 -6.20 23.02
C ASP A 194 -19.45 -6.73 21.88
N GLU A 195 -20.02 -5.83 21.09
CA GLU A 195 -20.80 -6.17 19.90
C GLU A 195 -19.94 -6.84 18.82
N LEU A 196 -18.73 -6.31 18.58
CA LEU A 196 -17.80 -6.91 17.61
C LEU A 196 -17.40 -8.33 18.04
N LEU A 197 -17.04 -8.53 19.30
CA LEU A 197 -16.66 -9.85 19.81
C LEU A 197 -17.84 -10.83 19.75
N ALA A 198 -19.05 -10.40 20.11
CA ALA A 198 -20.26 -11.21 19.99
C ALA A 198 -20.51 -11.64 18.54
N ARG A 199 -20.34 -10.72 17.57
CA ARG A 199 -20.44 -11.03 16.13
C ARG A 199 -19.38 -12.06 15.71
N VAL A 200 -18.12 -11.89 16.13
CA VAL A 200 -17.04 -12.84 15.83
C VAL A 200 -17.36 -14.22 16.38
N HIS A 201 -17.73 -14.32 17.67
CA HIS A 201 -18.06 -15.59 18.33
C HIS A 201 -19.27 -16.28 17.72
N ASN A 202 -20.24 -15.54 17.20
CA ASN A 202 -21.39 -16.09 16.49
C ASN A 202 -20.99 -16.87 15.23
N TRP A 203 -19.91 -16.45 14.55
CA TRP A 203 -19.45 -17.07 13.31
C TRP A 203 -18.23 -17.98 13.47
N SER A 204 -17.48 -17.85 14.58
CA SER A 204 -16.17 -18.51 14.74
C SER A 204 -16.24 -19.99 15.13
N GLY A 205 -17.42 -20.56 15.40
CA GLY A 205 -17.57 -21.99 15.67
C GLY A 205 -16.70 -22.50 16.83
N ASN A 206 -16.58 -21.73 17.92
CA ASN A 206 -15.71 -21.94 19.09
C ASN A 206 -14.20 -21.66 18.88
N VAL A 207 -13.79 -21.16 17.72
CA VAL A 207 -12.42 -20.64 17.54
C VAL A 207 -12.25 -19.39 18.44
N PRO A 208 -11.23 -19.35 19.31
CA PRO A 208 -11.00 -18.24 20.24
C PRO A 208 -10.67 -16.94 19.51
N ALA A 209 -11.04 -15.82 20.10
CA ALA A 209 -10.62 -14.50 19.65
C ALA A 209 -9.43 -14.02 20.49
N ALA A 210 -8.45 -13.37 19.84
CA ALA A 210 -7.37 -12.64 20.51
C ALA A 210 -7.47 -11.16 20.15
N LEU A 211 -7.63 -10.30 21.16
CA LEU A 211 -7.89 -8.88 20.96
C LEU A 211 -6.61 -8.04 21.12
N GLY A 212 -6.26 -7.30 20.07
CA GLY A 212 -5.24 -6.25 20.13
C GLY A 212 -5.85 -4.90 20.50
N PHE A 213 -5.64 -4.47 21.74
CA PHE A 213 -6.26 -3.25 22.32
C PHE A 213 -5.26 -2.15 22.75
N GLY A 214 -4.05 -2.09 22.19
CA GLY A 214 -3.05 -1.11 22.66
C GLY A 214 -2.77 -1.21 24.17
N VAL A 215 -2.83 -2.45 24.69
CA VAL A 215 -2.64 -2.79 26.10
C VAL A 215 -1.21 -2.44 26.48
N SER A 216 -1.06 -1.77 27.62
CA SER A 216 0.23 -1.27 28.09
C SER A 216 0.48 -1.53 29.58
N THR A 217 -0.57 -1.67 30.39
CA THR A 217 -0.48 -1.93 31.83
C THR A 217 -1.24 -3.20 32.22
N ARG A 218 -1.04 -3.66 33.45
CA ARG A 218 -1.78 -4.79 34.03
C ARG A 218 -3.27 -4.50 34.10
N GLU A 219 -3.66 -3.28 34.45
CA GLU A 219 -5.07 -2.87 34.54
C GLU A 219 -5.75 -2.98 33.18
N HIS A 220 -5.08 -2.53 32.11
CA HIS A 220 -5.57 -2.72 30.75
C HIS A 220 -5.70 -4.20 30.40
N PHE A 221 -4.69 -5.02 30.70
CA PHE A 221 -4.73 -6.46 30.44
C PHE A 221 -5.89 -7.15 31.16
N LEU A 222 -6.10 -6.86 32.45
CA LEU A 222 -7.20 -7.43 33.24
C LEU A 222 -8.57 -6.98 32.73
N ALA A 223 -8.72 -5.72 32.34
CA ALA A 223 -9.96 -5.21 31.76
C ALA A 223 -10.30 -5.93 30.44
N VAL A 224 -9.30 -6.20 29.61
CA VAL A 224 -9.48 -6.87 28.32
C VAL A 224 -9.68 -8.38 28.47
N GLN A 225 -8.97 -9.01 29.42
CA GLN A 225 -9.06 -10.46 29.68
C GLN A 225 -10.51 -10.92 29.90
N ASP A 226 -11.33 -10.11 30.57
CA ASP A 226 -12.74 -10.46 30.83
C ASP A 226 -13.58 -10.54 29.55
N LEU A 227 -13.16 -9.89 28.46
CA LEU A 227 -13.90 -9.79 27.20
C LEU A 227 -13.51 -10.83 26.15
N THR A 228 -12.31 -11.42 26.23
CA THR A 228 -11.76 -12.22 25.12
C THR A 228 -10.92 -13.41 25.60
N GLU A 229 -10.63 -14.37 24.72
CA GLU A 229 -9.86 -15.56 25.03
C GLU A 229 -8.35 -15.32 24.93
N GLY A 230 -7.92 -14.26 24.24
CA GLY A 230 -6.52 -13.85 24.14
C GLY A 230 -6.35 -12.33 24.14
N VAL A 231 -5.25 -11.84 24.72
CA VAL A 231 -4.91 -10.42 24.74
C VAL A 231 -3.59 -10.22 24.01
N VAL A 232 -3.54 -9.30 23.04
CA VAL A 232 -2.34 -9.00 22.26
C VAL A 232 -1.64 -7.75 22.77
N ILE A 233 -0.33 -7.84 22.99
CA ILE A 233 0.54 -6.71 23.35
C ILE A 233 1.71 -6.65 22.36
N GLY A 234 1.82 -5.55 21.62
CA GLY A 234 2.91 -5.34 20.65
C GLY A 234 3.69 -4.06 20.88
N SER A 235 3.11 -2.90 20.52
CA SER A 235 3.84 -1.61 20.53
C SER A 235 4.45 -1.24 21.89
N GLN A 236 3.83 -1.65 23.01
CA GLN A 236 4.42 -1.41 24.32
C GLN A 236 5.67 -2.26 24.58
N ILE A 237 5.72 -3.50 24.10
CA ILE A 237 6.91 -4.36 24.20
C ILE A 237 8.04 -3.73 23.38
N ILE A 238 7.76 -3.29 22.15
CA ILE A 238 8.75 -2.58 21.31
C ILE A 238 9.30 -1.32 22.02
N THR A 239 8.43 -0.56 22.70
CA THR A 239 8.86 0.59 23.51
C THR A 239 9.80 0.18 24.64
N VAL A 240 9.44 -0.87 25.39
CA VAL A 240 10.27 -1.41 26.49
C VAL A 240 11.64 -1.87 25.98
N LEU A 241 11.67 -2.58 24.84
CA LEU A 241 12.92 -3.01 24.21
C LEU A 241 13.78 -1.83 23.77
N GLY A 242 13.18 -0.78 23.19
CA GLY A 242 13.90 0.41 22.75
C GLY A 242 14.46 1.29 23.88
N GLN A 243 13.87 1.20 25.08
CA GLN A 243 14.31 1.93 26.27
C GLN A 243 15.29 1.12 27.14
N ALA A 244 15.45 -0.17 26.88
CA ALA A 244 16.32 -1.03 27.65
C ALA A 244 17.81 -0.66 27.42
N PRO A 245 18.64 -0.67 28.48
CA PRO A 245 20.09 -0.64 28.31
C PRO A 245 20.56 -1.81 27.42
N ALA A 246 21.63 -1.60 26.66
CA ALA A 246 22.21 -2.63 25.80
C ALA A 246 22.47 -3.94 26.57
N GLY A 247 22.03 -5.06 26.03
CA GLY A 247 22.15 -6.38 26.66
C GLY A 247 21.13 -6.66 27.76
N GLN A 248 20.23 -5.71 28.08
CA GLN A 248 19.18 -5.88 29.09
C GLN A 248 17.77 -5.99 28.48
N ALA A 249 17.64 -5.94 27.15
CA ALA A 249 16.35 -5.96 26.46
C ALA A 249 15.50 -7.19 26.84
N ALA A 250 16.12 -8.38 26.89
CA ALA A 250 15.45 -9.62 27.29
C ALA A 250 14.91 -9.59 28.72
N LYS A 251 15.72 -9.09 29.67
CA LYS A 251 15.34 -8.96 31.08
C LYS A 251 14.20 -7.96 31.25
N ASN A 252 14.28 -6.81 30.58
CA ASN A 252 13.23 -5.79 30.66
C ASN A 252 11.91 -6.27 30.06
N ALA A 253 11.96 -6.99 28.94
CA ALA A 253 10.77 -7.60 28.34
C ALA A 253 10.14 -8.66 29.27
N GLN A 254 10.96 -9.49 29.91
CA GLN A 254 10.51 -10.45 30.90
C GLN A 254 9.84 -9.75 32.10
N GLU A 255 10.50 -8.75 32.70
CA GLU A 255 9.99 -8.02 33.87
C GLU A 255 8.68 -7.29 33.54
N TYR A 256 8.60 -6.68 32.36
CA TYR A 256 7.39 -6.05 31.88
C TYR A 256 6.23 -7.06 31.76
N LEU A 257 6.42 -8.16 31.03
CA LEU A 257 5.36 -9.18 30.88
C LEU A 257 4.98 -9.82 32.21
N SER A 258 5.94 -10.08 33.10
CA SER A 258 5.66 -10.58 34.45
C SER A 258 4.84 -9.59 35.28
N SER A 259 5.05 -8.28 35.11
CA SER A 259 4.22 -7.25 35.76
C SER A 259 2.79 -7.23 35.22
N VAL A 260 2.60 -7.51 33.93
CA VAL A 260 1.29 -7.56 33.29
C VAL A 260 0.55 -8.84 33.68
N THR A 261 1.17 -10.01 33.51
CA THR A 261 0.57 -11.31 33.79
C THR A 261 0.49 -11.63 35.27
N GLY A 262 1.39 -11.08 36.09
CA GLY A 262 1.56 -11.45 37.49
C GLY A 262 2.23 -12.82 37.65
N ARG A 263 2.85 -13.36 36.59
CA ARG A 263 3.48 -14.68 36.58
C ARG A 263 4.90 -14.61 36.01
N LYS A 264 5.76 -15.51 36.47
CA LYS A 264 7.12 -15.68 36.00
C LYS A 264 7.39 -17.18 35.82
N LEU A 265 7.97 -17.55 34.70
CA LEU A 265 8.35 -18.93 34.41
C LEU A 265 9.86 -19.07 34.65
N GLU A 266 10.24 -20.00 35.53
CA GLU A 266 11.63 -20.32 35.84
C GLU A 266 12.14 -21.40 34.89
N ARG A 267 13.40 -21.25 34.46
CA ARG A 267 14.10 -22.22 33.61
C ARG A 267 15.20 -22.93 34.40
N ASP A 268 15.47 -24.19 34.04
CA ASP A 268 16.65 -24.91 34.50
C ASP A 268 17.89 -24.61 33.65
N ALA A 269 19.02 -25.24 34.00
CA ALA A 269 20.29 -25.10 33.30
C ALA A 269 20.27 -25.59 31.83
N SER A 270 19.25 -26.39 31.44
CA SER A 270 19.04 -26.84 30.06
C SER A 270 18.16 -25.88 29.25
N GLY A 271 17.64 -24.81 29.88
CA GLY A 271 16.73 -23.84 29.28
C GLY A 271 15.26 -24.27 29.30
N ALA A 272 14.94 -25.45 29.84
CA ALA A 272 13.57 -25.92 29.93
C ALA A 272 12.82 -25.20 31.06
N VAL A 273 11.55 -24.85 30.82
CA VAL A 273 10.68 -24.27 31.86
C VAL A 273 10.37 -25.34 32.90
N THR A 274 10.72 -25.08 34.16
CA THR A 274 10.56 -26.06 35.26
C THR A 274 9.50 -25.67 36.28
N LYS A 275 9.17 -24.38 36.42
CA LYS A 275 8.21 -23.90 37.42
C LYS A 275 7.52 -22.61 37.00
N VAL A 276 6.23 -22.49 37.33
CA VAL A 276 5.47 -21.23 37.25
C VAL A 276 5.41 -20.61 38.65
N VAL A 277 5.90 -19.37 38.78
CA VAL A 277 5.89 -18.58 40.00
C VAL A 277 4.88 -17.45 39.85
N ASN A 278 3.89 -17.39 40.74
CA ASN A 278 2.98 -16.25 40.81
C ASN A 278 3.68 -15.12 41.58
N VAL A 279 3.92 -14.00 40.90
CA VAL A 279 4.61 -12.83 41.46
C VAL A 279 3.61 -11.81 42.01
N LEU A 280 2.34 -11.92 41.61
CA LEU A 280 1.20 -11.15 42.10
C LEU A 280 0.02 -12.09 42.37
N GLU A 281 -1.02 -11.61 43.08
CA GLU A 281 -2.25 -12.38 43.29
C GLU A 281 -2.89 -12.79 41.95
N LYS A 282 -3.34 -14.04 41.89
CA LYS A 282 -4.01 -14.59 40.72
C LYS A 282 -5.42 -13.99 40.63
N VAL A 283 -5.69 -13.28 39.55
CA VAL A 283 -7.04 -12.77 39.23
C VAL A 283 -7.64 -13.69 38.17
N GLU A 284 -8.66 -14.46 38.55
CA GLU A 284 -9.40 -15.29 37.59
C GLU A 284 -10.25 -14.41 36.66
N LYS A 285 -10.33 -14.80 35.39
CA LYS A 285 -11.27 -14.22 34.41
C LYS A 285 -12.70 -14.41 34.94
N LYS A 286 -13.52 -13.35 34.88
CA LYS A 286 -14.93 -13.46 35.25
C LYS A 286 -15.67 -14.38 34.27
N PRO A 287 -16.66 -15.18 34.72
CA PRO A 287 -17.53 -15.92 33.81
C PRO A 287 -18.20 -14.94 32.85
N GLN A 288 -18.03 -15.13 31.54
CA GLN A 288 -18.72 -14.32 30.54
C GLN A 288 -20.22 -14.61 30.56
N ALA A 289 -21.04 -13.56 30.49
CA ALA A 289 -22.48 -13.67 30.34
C ALA A 289 -22.93 -13.91 28.88
N ILE A 290 -21.98 -14.00 27.94
CA ILE A 290 -22.26 -14.26 26.53
C ILE A 290 -22.46 -15.78 26.38
N SER A 291 -23.69 -16.20 26.09
CA SER A 291 -23.99 -17.59 25.77
C SER A 291 -23.22 -17.98 24.51
N GLN A 292 -22.18 -18.81 24.66
CA GLN A 292 -21.70 -19.60 23.53
C GLN A 292 -22.90 -20.42 23.04
N PRO A 293 -23.23 -20.43 21.73
CA PRO A 293 -24.23 -21.36 21.22
C PRO A 293 -23.82 -22.77 21.64
N THR A 294 -24.64 -23.42 22.46
CA THR A 294 -24.39 -24.78 22.96
C THR A 294 -24.55 -25.86 21.88
N GLU A 295 -24.97 -25.47 20.69
CA GLU A 295 -25.02 -26.35 19.53
C GLU A 295 -23.68 -26.30 18.80
N VAL A 296 -22.96 -27.42 18.85
CA VAL A 296 -21.85 -27.69 17.93
C VAL A 296 -22.49 -27.75 16.55
N VAL A 297 -22.27 -26.76 15.70
CA VAL A 297 -22.60 -26.87 14.27
C VAL A 297 -21.67 -27.95 13.72
N THR A 298 -22.20 -29.17 13.57
CA THR A 298 -21.49 -30.22 12.86
C THR A 298 -21.56 -29.93 11.36
N ASP A 299 -20.67 -30.51 10.54
CA ASP A 299 -20.74 -30.37 9.07
C ASP A 299 -22.12 -30.79 8.50
N ALA A 300 -22.94 -31.51 9.28
CA ALA A 300 -24.31 -31.90 8.94
C ALA A 300 -25.39 -30.85 9.31
N ASP A 301 -25.09 -29.91 10.20
CA ASP A 301 -26.02 -28.88 10.69
C ASP A 301 -25.87 -27.54 9.96
N THR A 302 -24.84 -27.42 9.12
CA THR A 302 -24.74 -26.31 8.17
C THR A 302 -25.79 -26.57 7.08
N PRO A 303 -26.79 -25.69 6.86
CA PRO A 303 -27.58 -25.76 5.64
C PRO A 303 -26.60 -25.86 4.47
N ALA A 304 -26.98 -26.52 3.37
CA ALA A 304 -26.25 -26.45 2.11
C ALA A 304 -26.27 -25.00 1.60
N GLY A 305 -25.52 -24.14 2.27
CA GLY A 305 -25.25 -22.78 1.91
C GLY A 305 -24.27 -22.79 0.75
N PRO A 306 -24.10 -21.63 0.12
CA PRO A 306 -23.16 -21.48 -0.97
C PRO A 306 -21.79 -22.02 -0.54
N GLY A 307 -21.16 -22.86 -1.38
CA GLY A 307 -19.85 -23.42 -1.08
C GLY A 307 -18.80 -22.33 -0.93
N LEU A 308 -17.58 -22.65 -0.49
CA LEU A 308 -16.51 -21.65 -0.34
C LEU A 308 -16.30 -20.81 -1.61
N ALA A 309 -16.47 -21.43 -2.79
CA ALA A 309 -16.44 -20.75 -4.09
C ALA A 309 -17.59 -19.73 -4.28
N ASP A 310 -18.80 -20.07 -3.84
CA ASP A 310 -19.96 -19.19 -3.92
C ASP A 310 -19.91 -18.07 -2.86
N GLN A 311 -19.29 -18.31 -1.69
CA GLN A 311 -19.02 -17.29 -0.67
C GLN A 311 -17.95 -16.29 -1.14
N LEU A 312 -16.90 -16.79 -1.81
CA LEU A 312 -15.89 -15.96 -2.50
C LEU A 312 -16.51 -15.15 -3.66
N ALA A 313 -17.46 -15.74 -4.39
CA ALA A 313 -18.21 -15.02 -5.43
C ALA A 313 -19.13 -13.94 -4.82
N ALA A 314 -19.80 -14.22 -3.70
CA ALA A 314 -20.67 -13.26 -3.02
C ALA A 314 -19.93 -12.06 -2.40
N LEU A 315 -18.65 -12.22 -2.04
CA LEU A 315 -17.79 -11.11 -1.60
C LEU A 315 -17.39 -10.15 -2.72
N ASN A 316 -17.36 -10.66 -3.95
CA ASN A 316 -17.03 -9.88 -5.14
C ASN A 316 -18.28 -9.26 -5.80
N GLY A 317 -19.43 -9.32 -5.12
CA GLY A 317 -20.71 -8.99 -5.73
C GLY A 317 -21.19 -10.11 -6.65
N THR A 318 -22.48 -10.44 -6.55
CA THR A 318 -23.07 -11.52 -7.32
C THR A 318 -23.19 -11.10 -8.78
N GLY A 319 -22.22 -11.45 -9.62
CA GLY A 319 -22.40 -11.62 -11.07
C GLY A 319 -23.15 -10.49 -11.77
N ASN A 320 -22.91 -9.24 -11.37
CA ASN A 320 -23.44 -8.09 -12.08
C ASN A 320 -22.46 -7.75 -13.20
N PRO A 321 -22.86 -7.79 -14.49
CA PRO A 321 -21.99 -7.37 -15.59
C PRO A 321 -21.50 -5.90 -15.50
N ALA A 322 -22.04 -5.13 -14.54
CA ALA A 322 -21.61 -3.78 -14.20
C ALA A 322 -20.46 -3.70 -13.18
N GLU A 323 -20.10 -4.79 -12.48
CA GLU A 323 -19.00 -4.80 -11.50
C GLU A 323 -17.63 -4.72 -12.19
N GLN A 324 -16.81 -3.78 -11.73
CA GLN A 324 -15.47 -3.54 -12.30
C GLN A 324 -14.53 -4.64 -11.81
N PRO A 325 -13.67 -5.20 -12.69
CA PRO A 325 -12.75 -6.25 -12.26
C PRO A 325 -11.76 -5.69 -11.23
N SER A 326 -11.64 -6.37 -10.09
CA SER A 326 -10.68 -6.01 -9.03
C SER A 326 -9.23 -6.24 -9.45
N ARG A 327 -9.01 -6.93 -10.58
CA ARG A 327 -7.70 -7.29 -11.14
C ARG A 327 -7.62 -7.10 -12.66
N PHE A 328 -6.41 -6.86 -13.13
CA PHE A 328 -6.01 -6.76 -14.53
C PHE A 328 -5.05 -7.92 -14.85
N GLY A 329 -5.58 -9.07 -15.26
CA GLY A 329 -4.79 -10.31 -15.27
C GLY A 329 -4.46 -10.72 -13.83
N GLU A 330 -3.18 -10.89 -13.50
CA GLU A 330 -2.76 -11.21 -12.12
C GLU A 330 -2.54 -9.97 -11.21
N PHE A 331 -2.51 -8.77 -11.80
CA PHE A 331 -2.22 -7.51 -11.09
C PHE A 331 -3.49 -6.86 -10.54
N GLY A 332 -3.38 -6.02 -9.52
CA GLY A 332 -4.52 -5.38 -8.86
C GLY A 332 -4.76 -5.97 -7.46
N GLY A 333 -6.02 -6.09 -7.07
CA GLY A 333 -6.45 -6.59 -5.77
C GLY A 333 -6.46 -5.52 -4.67
N GLN A 334 -6.75 -5.97 -3.45
CA GLN A 334 -6.87 -5.15 -2.24
C GLN A 334 -5.94 -5.68 -1.16
N TYR A 335 -4.63 -5.49 -1.35
CA TYR A 335 -3.61 -5.94 -0.40
C TYR A 335 -3.47 -4.96 0.77
N VAL A 336 -4.56 -4.77 1.50
CA VAL A 336 -4.67 -3.77 2.56
C VAL A 336 -4.99 -4.42 3.90
N PRO A 337 -4.71 -3.74 5.02
CA PRO A 337 -5.14 -4.20 6.33
C PRO A 337 -6.66 -4.26 6.39
N GLU A 338 -7.17 -5.20 7.17
CA GLU A 338 -8.62 -5.43 7.30
C GLU A 338 -9.39 -4.16 7.71
N SER A 339 -8.76 -3.25 8.46
CA SER A 339 -9.33 -1.96 8.85
C SER A 339 -9.65 -1.00 7.69
N LEU A 340 -9.15 -1.25 6.48
CA LEU A 340 -9.45 -0.46 5.28
C LEU A 340 -10.56 -1.05 4.42
N MET A 341 -10.97 -2.30 4.65
CA MET A 341 -11.81 -3.05 3.70
C MET A 341 -13.20 -2.44 3.51
N ASP A 342 -13.91 -2.05 4.57
CA ASP A 342 -15.24 -1.45 4.40
C ASP A 342 -15.17 -0.09 3.69
N CYS A 343 -14.12 0.70 3.91
CA CYS A 343 -13.99 1.97 3.19
C CYS A 343 -13.67 1.74 1.71
N MET A 344 -12.92 0.67 1.38
CA MET A 344 -12.78 0.26 -0.02
C MET A 344 -14.12 -0.12 -0.62
N ALA A 345 -14.97 -0.86 0.11
CA ALA A 345 -16.29 -1.26 -0.36
C ALA A 345 -17.24 -0.07 -0.52
N GLU A 346 -17.26 0.88 0.43
CA GLU A 346 -18.02 2.14 0.32
C GLU A 346 -17.58 2.94 -0.92
N LEU A 347 -16.26 3.06 -1.11
CA LEU A 347 -15.69 3.76 -2.25
C LEU A 347 -16.05 3.09 -3.58
N GLU A 348 -15.96 1.76 -3.64
CA GLU A 348 -16.30 0.97 -4.81
C GLU A 348 -17.78 1.12 -5.18
N GLN A 349 -18.67 0.95 -4.21
CA GLN A 349 -20.10 1.12 -4.43
C GLN A 349 -20.43 2.55 -4.86
N GLY A 350 -19.93 3.56 -4.15
CA GLY A 350 -20.17 4.96 -4.51
C GLY A 350 -19.63 5.32 -5.89
N PHE A 351 -18.50 4.75 -6.29
CA PHE A 351 -17.97 4.92 -7.64
C PHE A 351 -18.83 4.21 -8.69
N SER A 352 -19.28 2.99 -8.42
CA SER A 352 -20.20 2.25 -9.31
C SER A 352 -21.50 3.01 -9.54
N ASP A 353 -22.08 3.57 -8.46
CA ASP A 353 -23.29 4.39 -8.53
C ASP A 353 -23.05 5.67 -9.35
N ALA A 354 -21.94 6.36 -9.12
CA ALA A 354 -21.56 7.56 -9.88
C ALA A 354 -21.30 7.26 -11.36
N LEU A 355 -20.67 6.12 -11.67
CA LEU A 355 -20.38 5.71 -13.04
C LEU A 355 -21.66 5.51 -13.87
N ASN A 356 -22.69 4.92 -13.25
CA ASN A 356 -23.97 4.60 -13.87
C ASN A 356 -24.99 5.76 -13.86
N ASP A 357 -24.67 6.87 -13.18
CA ASP A 357 -25.54 8.04 -13.07
C ASP A 357 -25.19 9.13 -14.11
N PRO A 358 -26.06 9.40 -15.10
CA PRO A 358 -25.82 10.45 -16.09
C PRO A 358 -25.65 11.85 -15.48
N SER A 359 -26.30 12.14 -14.35
CA SER A 359 -26.22 13.45 -13.70
C SER A 359 -24.84 13.71 -13.08
N PHE A 360 -24.13 12.66 -12.67
CA PHE A 360 -22.73 12.77 -12.23
C PHE A 360 -21.84 13.24 -13.38
N TRP A 361 -22.00 12.63 -14.55
CA TRP A 361 -21.23 12.98 -15.73
C TRP A 361 -21.59 14.35 -16.28
N GLU A 362 -22.86 14.76 -16.19
CA GLU A 362 -23.29 16.11 -16.50
C GLU A 362 -22.61 17.13 -15.57
N GLU A 363 -22.62 16.89 -14.26
CA GLU A 363 -21.92 17.73 -13.28
C GLU A 363 -20.41 17.77 -13.57
N TYR A 364 -19.74 16.63 -13.73
CA TYR A 364 -18.30 16.56 -14.04
C TYR A 364 -17.95 17.33 -15.32
N ARG A 365 -18.75 17.16 -16.39
CA ARG A 365 -18.53 17.86 -17.66
C ARG A 365 -18.86 19.35 -17.60
N SER A 366 -19.76 19.76 -16.70
CA SER A 366 -20.05 21.19 -16.49
C SER A 366 -18.82 21.99 -16.04
N TYR A 367 -17.82 21.33 -15.43
CA TYR A 367 -16.56 21.93 -15.03
C TYR A 367 -15.47 21.88 -16.11
N TYR A 368 -15.74 21.39 -17.32
CA TYR A 368 -14.75 21.39 -18.41
C TYR A 368 -14.21 22.79 -18.72
N PRO A 369 -15.02 23.87 -18.77
CA PRO A 369 -14.50 25.23 -18.92
C PRO A 369 -13.57 25.65 -17.77
N TYR A 370 -13.85 25.21 -16.54
CA TYR A 370 -12.99 25.47 -15.37
C TYR A 370 -11.65 24.72 -15.45
N MET A 371 -11.66 23.49 -15.96
CA MET A 371 -10.46 22.68 -16.16
C MET A 371 -9.66 23.06 -17.41
N GLY A 372 -10.25 23.80 -18.36
CA GLY A 372 -9.66 24.10 -19.66
C GLY A 372 -9.81 22.99 -20.69
N ARG A 373 -10.92 22.24 -20.65
CA ARG A 373 -11.21 21.11 -21.57
C ARG A 373 -12.18 21.48 -22.70
N PRO A 374 -12.07 20.85 -23.89
CA PRO A 374 -11.05 19.86 -24.25
C PRO A 374 -9.67 20.48 -24.39
N SER A 375 -8.62 19.74 -24.01
CA SER A 375 -7.25 20.25 -24.15
C SER A 375 -6.82 20.21 -25.61
N SER A 376 -5.98 21.16 -26.04
CA SER A 376 -5.56 21.29 -27.44
C SER A 376 -4.77 20.06 -27.92
N LEU A 377 -4.97 19.70 -29.20
CA LEU A 377 -4.17 18.74 -29.94
C LEU A 377 -3.67 19.40 -31.24
N HIS A 378 -2.35 19.52 -31.40
CA HIS A 378 -1.74 20.12 -32.58
C HIS A 378 -0.40 19.47 -32.94
N ILE A 379 0.03 19.67 -34.18
CA ILE A 379 1.35 19.24 -34.68
C ILE A 379 2.45 20.09 -34.05
N ALA A 380 3.58 19.47 -33.70
CA ALA A 380 4.84 20.12 -33.37
C ALA A 380 5.74 20.18 -34.63
N PRO A 381 5.60 21.20 -35.50
CA PRO A 381 6.20 21.18 -36.84
C PRO A 381 7.73 21.22 -36.80
N ARG A 382 8.33 22.03 -35.91
CA ARG A 382 9.79 22.20 -35.84
C ARG A 382 10.44 21.00 -35.18
N LEU A 383 9.77 20.38 -34.20
CA LEU A 383 10.22 19.13 -33.60
C LEU A 383 10.11 17.96 -34.59
N THR A 384 9.02 17.90 -35.36
CA THR A 384 8.84 16.91 -36.44
C THR A 384 9.94 17.05 -37.50
N GLU A 385 10.20 18.28 -37.95
CA GLU A 385 11.27 18.58 -38.92
C GLU A 385 12.65 18.16 -38.38
N ALA A 386 12.95 18.47 -37.12
CA ALA A 386 14.20 18.10 -36.48
C ALA A 386 14.40 16.57 -36.37
N CYS A 387 13.31 15.80 -36.29
CA CYS A 387 13.37 14.33 -36.25
C CYS A 387 13.40 13.69 -37.64
N GLY A 388 12.87 14.37 -38.66
CA GLY A 388 12.92 13.92 -40.07
C GLY A 388 12.03 12.73 -40.43
N GLY A 389 11.22 12.21 -39.49
CA GLY A 389 10.39 11.01 -39.65
C GLY A 389 8.89 11.25 -39.46
N ALA A 390 8.24 10.50 -38.56
CA ALA A 390 6.80 10.62 -38.30
C ALA A 390 6.40 11.99 -37.75
N THR A 391 5.14 12.39 -38.02
CA THR A 391 4.55 13.63 -37.50
C THR A 391 4.29 13.51 -36.00
N ILE A 392 4.83 14.43 -35.21
CA ILE A 392 4.61 14.49 -33.77
C ILE A 392 3.46 15.44 -33.46
N TRP A 393 2.46 14.93 -32.75
CA TRP A 393 1.30 15.65 -32.23
C TRP A 393 1.42 15.82 -30.72
N LEU A 394 1.09 16.99 -30.19
CA LEU A 394 1.11 17.30 -28.76
C LEU A 394 -0.31 17.32 -28.22
N LYS A 395 -0.64 16.40 -27.31
CA LYS A 395 -1.86 16.49 -26.49
C LYS A 395 -1.55 17.32 -25.24
N ARG A 396 -2.11 18.54 -25.19
CA ARG A 396 -1.67 19.66 -24.32
C ARG A 396 -2.31 19.67 -22.93
N GLU A 397 -2.10 18.61 -22.14
CA GLU A 397 -2.57 18.58 -20.75
C GLU A 397 -1.82 19.56 -19.83
N ASP A 398 -0.69 20.10 -20.29
CA ASP A 398 0.07 21.20 -19.68
C ASP A 398 -0.73 22.52 -19.60
N LEU A 399 -1.72 22.69 -20.47
CA LEU A 399 -2.59 23.88 -20.52
C LEU A 399 -3.83 23.79 -19.62
N ASN A 400 -4.10 22.63 -19.02
CA ASN A 400 -5.21 22.49 -18.10
C ASN A 400 -5.06 23.46 -16.91
N HIS A 401 -6.17 23.79 -16.25
CA HIS A 401 -6.12 24.48 -14.97
C HIS A 401 -5.23 23.70 -13.99
N THR A 402 -4.48 24.42 -13.16
CA THR A 402 -3.35 23.93 -12.33
C THR A 402 -2.07 23.53 -13.10
N GLY A 403 -2.14 23.28 -14.41
CA GLY A 403 -0.96 23.06 -15.27
C GLY A 403 -0.58 21.60 -15.51
N SER A 404 -1.50 20.66 -15.27
CA SER A 404 -1.28 19.25 -15.58
C SER A 404 -2.58 18.45 -15.73
N HIS A 405 -2.44 17.20 -16.20
CA HIS A 405 -3.52 16.20 -16.23
C HIS A 405 -4.12 15.85 -14.85
N LYS A 406 -3.48 16.22 -13.72
CA LYS A 406 -3.94 15.81 -12.38
C LYS A 406 -5.32 16.35 -12.02
N ILE A 407 -5.70 17.51 -12.57
CA ILE A 407 -7.00 18.15 -12.29
C ILE A 407 -8.19 17.28 -12.70
N ASN A 408 -8.06 16.47 -13.76
CA ASN A 408 -9.11 15.57 -14.24
C ASN A 408 -9.54 14.61 -13.11
N ASN A 409 -8.55 13.94 -12.51
CA ASN A 409 -8.77 12.98 -11.43
C ASN A 409 -9.22 13.67 -10.14
N ALA A 410 -8.58 14.79 -9.77
CA ALA A 410 -8.92 15.52 -8.55
C ALA A 410 -10.39 15.99 -8.57
N LEU A 411 -10.87 16.50 -9.71
CA LEU A 411 -12.25 16.90 -9.88
C LEU A 411 -13.21 15.70 -9.79
N GLY A 412 -12.90 14.59 -10.47
CA GLY A 412 -13.76 13.40 -10.44
C GLY A 412 -13.92 12.83 -9.03
N GLN A 413 -12.81 12.71 -8.30
CA GLN A 413 -12.82 12.16 -6.95
C GLN A 413 -13.42 13.11 -5.91
N ILE A 414 -13.28 14.44 -6.03
CA ILE A 414 -13.97 15.33 -5.08
C ILE A 414 -15.49 15.32 -5.26
N LEU A 415 -15.98 15.16 -6.50
CA LEU A 415 -17.42 14.99 -6.74
C LEU A 415 -17.92 13.67 -6.15
N LEU A 416 -17.12 12.60 -6.26
CA LEU A 416 -17.40 11.32 -5.61
C LEU A 416 -17.42 11.47 -4.07
N ALA A 417 -16.43 12.15 -3.50
CA ALA A 417 -16.36 12.42 -2.05
C ALA A 417 -17.61 13.18 -1.54
N ARG A 418 -18.05 14.20 -2.29
CA ARG A 418 -19.27 14.96 -1.96
C ARG A 418 -20.53 14.10 -1.99
N ARG A 419 -20.64 13.18 -2.95
CA ARG A 419 -21.76 12.23 -3.04
C ARG A 419 -21.76 11.22 -1.90
N LEU A 420 -20.57 10.78 -1.49
CA LEU A 420 -20.37 9.94 -0.30
C LEU A 420 -20.56 10.70 1.03
N GLY A 421 -20.93 11.98 1.00
CA GLY A 421 -21.16 12.79 2.21
C GLY A 421 -19.89 13.15 2.98
N LYS A 422 -18.71 12.95 2.40
CA LYS A 422 -17.43 13.26 3.05
C LYS A 422 -17.23 14.77 3.10
N THR A 423 -16.59 15.25 4.17
CA THR A 423 -16.39 16.69 4.44
C THR A 423 -14.92 17.11 4.44
N ARG A 424 -14.01 16.14 4.55
CA ARG A 424 -12.56 16.33 4.58
C ARG A 424 -11.91 15.54 3.47
N ILE A 425 -10.89 16.12 2.85
CA ILE A 425 -10.07 15.49 1.83
C ILE A 425 -8.64 15.37 2.34
N ILE A 426 -8.06 14.19 2.12
CA ILE A 426 -6.62 13.98 2.21
C ILE A 426 -6.04 13.60 0.86
N ALA A 427 -4.77 13.90 0.64
CA ALA A 427 -4.01 13.47 -0.54
C ALA A 427 -2.52 13.34 -0.20
N GLU A 428 -1.78 12.68 -1.06
CA GLU A 428 -0.33 12.60 -1.06
C GLU A 428 0.27 13.48 -2.17
N THR A 429 1.54 13.86 -2.09
CA THR A 429 2.22 14.42 -3.27
C THR A 429 3.75 14.30 -3.20
N GLY A 430 4.38 14.16 -4.36
CA GLY A 430 5.83 14.26 -4.56
C GLY A 430 6.17 15.60 -5.21
N ALA A 431 6.10 15.69 -6.54
CA ALA A 431 6.30 16.96 -7.28
C ALA A 431 5.36 18.13 -6.90
N GLY A 432 4.32 17.90 -6.11
CA GLY A 432 3.37 18.92 -5.67
C GLY A 432 2.19 19.17 -6.62
N GLN A 433 2.25 18.72 -7.87
CA GLN A 433 1.17 18.95 -8.85
C GLN A 433 -0.16 18.32 -8.43
N HIS A 434 -0.14 17.08 -7.92
CA HIS A 434 -1.35 16.44 -7.39
C HIS A 434 -1.90 17.19 -6.17
N GLY A 435 -1.02 17.54 -5.22
CA GLY A 435 -1.42 18.32 -4.05
C GLY A 435 -2.03 19.68 -4.41
N VAL A 436 -1.47 20.39 -5.40
CA VAL A 436 -2.04 21.65 -5.91
C VAL A 436 -3.40 21.41 -6.58
N ALA A 437 -3.55 20.35 -7.39
CA ALA A 437 -4.84 20.01 -8.01
C ALA A 437 -5.92 19.70 -6.96
N THR A 438 -5.58 18.89 -5.96
CA THR A 438 -6.48 18.55 -4.85
C THR A 438 -6.85 19.78 -4.02
N ALA A 439 -5.87 20.59 -3.60
CA ALA A 439 -6.11 21.82 -2.86
C ALA A 439 -7.00 22.80 -3.66
N THR A 440 -6.80 22.87 -4.98
CA THR A 440 -7.58 23.72 -5.88
C THR A 440 -9.06 23.32 -5.88
N VAL A 441 -9.36 22.03 -6.06
CA VAL A 441 -10.75 21.57 -6.05
C VAL A 441 -11.36 21.66 -4.64
N CYS A 442 -10.59 21.38 -3.59
CA CYS A 442 -11.07 21.54 -2.21
C CYS A 442 -11.49 22.98 -1.91
N ALA A 443 -10.67 23.95 -2.31
CA ALA A 443 -11.01 25.37 -2.20
C ALA A 443 -12.28 25.73 -2.97
N LYS A 444 -12.43 25.19 -4.20
CA LYS A 444 -13.61 25.42 -5.05
C LYS A 444 -14.90 24.88 -4.44
N PHE A 445 -14.85 23.75 -3.73
CA PHE A 445 -16.01 23.09 -3.12
C PHE A 445 -16.17 23.35 -1.61
N GLY A 446 -15.30 24.16 -1.01
CA GLY A 446 -15.37 24.49 0.42
C GLY A 446 -15.07 23.31 1.35
N MET A 447 -14.19 22.38 0.93
CA MET A 447 -13.82 21.20 1.70
C MET A 447 -12.44 21.38 2.36
N ALA A 448 -12.29 20.88 3.58
CA ALA A 448 -10.98 20.90 4.26
C ALA A 448 -9.99 19.98 3.53
N CYS A 449 -8.76 20.42 3.35
CA CYS A 449 -7.72 19.69 2.60
C CYS A 449 -6.46 19.53 3.43
N THR A 450 -5.98 18.29 3.57
CA THR A 450 -4.66 17.99 4.14
C THR A 450 -3.84 17.20 3.12
N VAL A 451 -2.67 17.72 2.74
CA VAL A 451 -1.76 17.06 1.79
C VAL A 451 -0.53 16.57 2.54
N TYR A 452 -0.25 15.27 2.45
CA TYR A 452 0.97 14.64 2.93
C TYR A 452 2.05 14.71 1.85
N MET A 453 3.26 15.12 2.23
CA MET A 453 4.37 15.31 1.30
C MET A 453 5.67 14.93 1.99
N GLY A 454 6.53 14.16 1.32
CA GLY A 454 7.84 13.79 1.87
C GLY A 454 8.65 15.03 2.23
N ALA A 455 9.36 15.04 3.36
CA ALA A 455 10.09 16.21 3.81
C ALA A 455 11.18 16.66 2.81
N GLU A 456 11.77 15.73 2.06
CA GLU A 456 12.73 16.06 0.99
C GLU A 456 12.02 16.69 -0.22
N ASP A 457 10.81 16.22 -0.55
CA ASP A 457 9.99 16.81 -1.62
C ASP A 457 9.48 18.20 -1.23
N VAL A 458 9.11 18.43 0.03
CA VAL A 458 8.75 19.77 0.57
C VAL A 458 9.88 20.77 0.33
N ARG A 459 11.13 20.33 0.54
CA ARG A 459 12.33 21.15 0.30
C ARG A 459 12.54 21.43 -1.19
N ARG A 460 12.44 20.40 -2.05
CA ARG A 460 12.68 20.50 -3.50
C ARG A 460 11.58 21.28 -4.23
N GLN A 461 10.34 21.25 -3.75
CA GLN A 461 9.15 21.75 -4.44
C GLN A 461 8.43 22.86 -3.66
N ALA A 462 9.21 23.74 -3.02
CA ALA A 462 8.72 24.80 -2.13
C ALA A 462 7.63 25.69 -2.77
N LEU A 463 7.70 25.96 -4.09
CA LEU A 463 6.69 26.75 -4.80
C LEU A 463 5.32 26.07 -4.81
N ASN A 464 5.27 24.74 -5.00
CA ASN A 464 4.01 24.02 -4.96
C ASN A 464 3.48 23.88 -3.52
N VAL A 465 4.36 23.76 -2.52
CA VAL A 465 3.97 23.84 -1.09
C VAL A 465 3.30 25.18 -0.78
N PHE A 466 3.90 26.27 -1.24
CA PHE A 466 3.33 27.60 -1.08
C PHE A 466 1.97 27.74 -1.79
N ARG A 467 1.84 27.24 -3.02
CA ARG A 467 0.56 27.22 -3.76
C ARG A 467 -0.54 26.46 -3.01
N MET A 468 -0.23 25.29 -2.45
CA MET A 468 -1.20 24.51 -1.66
C MET A 468 -1.68 25.29 -0.43
N LYS A 469 -0.75 25.93 0.32
CA LYS A 469 -1.09 26.75 1.48
C LYS A 469 -1.91 27.98 1.10
N LEU A 470 -1.58 28.62 -0.03
CA LEU A 470 -2.34 29.75 -0.57
C LEU A 470 -3.80 29.37 -0.88
N LEU A 471 -4.03 28.13 -1.32
CA LEU A 471 -5.36 27.56 -1.56
C LEU A 471 -6.09 27.10 -0.29
N GLY A 472 -5.49 27.29 0.90
CA GLY A 472 -6.09 26.92 2.18
C GLY A 472 -5.86 25.47 2.62
N ALA A 473 -5.04 24.71 1.89
CA ALA A 473 -4.69 23.35 2.30
C ALA A 473 -3.62 23.34 3.40
N SER A 474 -3.73 22.39 4.33
CA SER A 474 -2.65 22.04 5.26
C SER A 474 -1.65 21.12 4.56
N VAL A 475 -0.35 21.35 4.75
CA VAL A 475 0.71 20.50 4.19
C VAL A 475 1.48 19.87 5.33
N VAL A 476 1.46 18.53 5.41
CA VAL A 476 2.15 17.74 6.43
C VAL A 476 3.42 17.16 5.82
N ALA A 477 4.58 17.57 6.36
CA ALA A 477 5.87 17.02 5.98
C ALA A 477 6.08 15.65 6.63
N VAL A 478 6.43 14.65 5.82
CA VAL A 478 6.68 13.28 6.28
C VAL A 478 8.18 13.03 6.43
N ASP A 479 8.63 12.87 7.68
CA ASP A 479 10.04 12.63 8.05
C ASP A 479 10.43 11.15 8.11
N ALA A 480 9.45 10.25 8.03
CA ALA A 480 9.65 8.81 8.06
C ALA A 480 10.24 8.29 6.75
N GLY A 481 10.98 7.17 6.82
CA GLY A 481 11.52 6.47 5.66
C GLY A 481 12.44 7.33 4.80
N SER A 482 12.26 7.27 3.48
CA SER A 482 13.05 8.01 2.49
C SER A 482 12.68 9.49 2.40
N ARG A 483 11.60 9.91 3.05
CA ARG A 483 11.06 11.28 3.05
C ARG A 483 10.64 11.76 1.66
N THR A 484 10.12 10.83 0.84
CA THR A 484 9.67 11.09 -0.54
C THR A 484 8.19 10.69 -0.72
N LEU A 485 7.71 10.71 -1.98
CA LEU A 485 6.34 10.31 -2.35
C LEU A 485 5.90 8.97 -1.75
N ARG A 486 6.77 7.95 -1.69
CA ARG A 486 6.43 6.65 -1.10
C ARG A 486 5.93 6.80 0.33
N ASP A 487 6.69 7.52 1.16
CA ASP A 487 6.36 7.68 2.58
C ASP A 487 5.12 8.59 2.76
N ALA A 488 4.88 9.53 1.84
CA ALA A 488 3.67 10.34 1.82
C ALA A 488 2.39 9.52 1.52
N VAL A 489 2.46 8.54 0.60
CA VAL A 489 1.34 7.60 0.34
C VAL A 489 1.01 6.81 1.61
N ASN A 490 2.03 6.30 2.30
CA ASN A 490 1.85 5.54 3.53
C ASN A 490 1.17 6.35 4.63
N GLU A 491 1.62 7.59 4.86
CA GLU A 491 0.99 8.47 5.85
C GLU A 491 -0.44 8.87 5.46
N ALA A 492 -0.71 9.11 4.17
CA ALA A 492 -2.07 9.40 3.70
C ALA A 492 -3.01 8.20 3.90
N LEU A 493 -2.58 6.99 3.55
CA LEU A 493 -3.35 5.77 3.80
C LEU A 493 -3.64 5.58 5.29
N ARG A 494 -2.65 5.76 6.17
CA ARG A 494 -2.83 5.64 7.62
C ARG A 494 -3.77 6.70 8.18
N ALA A 495 -3.62 7.95 7.75
CA ALA A 495 -4.49 9.04 8.15
C ALA A 495 -5.94 8.78 7.73
N TRP A 496 -6.13 8.10 6.61
CA TRP A 496 -7.46 7.72 6.17
C TRP A 496 -8.13 6.75 7.14
N VAL A 497 -7.42 5.69 7.57
CA VAL A 497 -7.95 4.67 8.50
C VAL A 497 -8.53 5.28 9.78
N VAL A 498 -7.98 6.41 10.22
CA VAL A 498 -8.38 7.06 11.49
C VAL A 498 -9.75 7.72 11.40
N ASP A 499 -10.08 8.36 10.28
CA ASP A 499 -11.27 9.23 10.14
C ASP A 499 -12.13 8.88 8.90
N LEU A 500 -12.41 7.59 8.67
CA LEU A 500 -13.09 7.10 7.45
C LEU A 500 -14.49 7.71 7.21
N ASP A 501 -15.26 7.97 8.27
CA ASP A 501 -16.63 8.47 8.15
C ASP A 501 -16.68 9.87 7.51
N THR A 502 -15.68 10.71 7.77
CA THR A 502 -15.68 12.12 7.33
C THR A 502 -14.67 12.42 6.24
N THR A 503 -13.69 11.53 6.03
CA THR A 503 -12.51 11.79 5.19
C THR A 503 -12.49 10.92 3.94
N HIS A 504 -12.21 11.54 2.80
CA HIS A 504 -11.93 10.84 1.55
C HIS A 504 -10.47 11.04 1.14
N TYR A 505 -9.82 9.96 0.71
CA TYR A 505 -8.48 10.00 0.15
C TYR A 505 -8.52 10.15 -1.38
N ILE A 506 -8.12 11.33 -1.88
CA ILE A 506 -7.91 11.54 -3.32
C ILE A 506 -6.51 11.06 -3.67
N ILE A 507 -6.42 9.82 -4.15
CA ILE A 507 -5.15 9.26 -4.62
C ILE A 507 -4.69 9.92 -5.92
N GLY A 508 -3.38 10.17 -6.04
CA GLY A 508 -2.82 10.98 -7.11
C GLY A 508 -2.51 10.26 -8.41
N SER A 509 -2.49 8.92 -8.41
CA SER A 509 -2.18 8.12 -9.60
C SER A 509 -2.99 6.82 -9.64
N ALA A 510 -2.97 6.13 -10.78
CA ALA A 510 -3.63 4.84 -10.99
C ALA A 510 -2.91 3.68 -10.27
N ILE A 511 -2.57 3.90 -9.01
CA ILE A 511 -1.93 2.99 -8.07
C ILE A 511 -2.91 2.69 -6.93
N GLY A 512 -2.48 1.96 -5.91
CA GLY A 512 -3.31 1.68 -4.76
C GLY A 512 -4.24 0.48 -4.97
N PRO A 513 -4.91 0.03 -3.90
CA PRO A 513 -5.86 -1.06 -3.94
C PRO A 513 -7.04 -0.73 -4.86
N HIS A 514 -7.69 -1.76 -5.41
CA HIS A 514 -9.01 -1.59 -6.03
C HIS A 514 -9.98 -0.90 -5.04
N PRO A 515 -10.77 0.12 -5.46
CA PRO A 515 -11.07 0.52 -6.84
C PRO A 515 -10.21 1.68 -7.40
N PHE A 516 -9.18 2.14 -6.71
CA PHE A 516 -8.44 3.35 -7.09
C PHE A 516 -7.85 3.34 -8.51
N PRO A 517 -7.16 2.28 -8.98
CA PRO A 517 -6.65 2.24 -10.35
C PRO A 517 -7.75 2.48 -11.40
N THR A 518 -8.91 1.88 -11.20
CA THR A 518 -10.08 1.97 -12.07
C THR A 518 -10.71 3.37 -12.03
N ILE A 519 -10.84 3.96 -10.84
CA ILE A 519 -11.33 5.34 -10.64
C ILE A 519 -10.43 6.32 -11.41
N VAL A 520 -9.12 6.26 -11.16
CA VAL A 520 -8.18 7.21 -11.75
C VAL A 520 -8.12 7.06 -13.27
N ARG A 521 -8.06 5.83 -13.78
CA ARG A 521 -8.15 5.56 -15.22
C ARG A 521 -9.41 6.18 -15.82
N THR A 522 -10.55 6.02 -15.18
CA THR A 522 -11.84 6.48 -15.69
C THR A 522 -11.84 8.00 -15.85
N PHE A 523 -11.41 8.75 -14.84
CA PHE A 523 -11.33 10.21 -14.95
C PHE A 523 -10.23 10.71 -15.87
N GLN A 524 -9.15 9.95 -16.05
CA GLN A 524 -8.06 10.29 -16.97
C GLN A 524 -8.33 9.86 -18.42
N SER A 525 -9.27 8.96 -18.68
CA SER A 525 -9.59 8.46 -20.04
C SER A 525 -10.09 9.56 -20.99
N VAL A 526 -10.51 10.70 -20.45
CA VAL A 526 -10.82 11.91 -21.22
C VAL A 526 -9.66 12.32 -22.14
N ILE A 527 -8.40 12.08 -21.74
CA ILE A 527 -7.21 12.43 -22.53
C ILE A 527 -7.21 11.67 -23.87
N GLY A 528 -7.31 10.33 -23.82
CA GLY A 528 -7.32 9.50 -25.03
C GLY A 528 -8.62 9.64 -25.82
N ASN A 529 -9.76 9.83 -25.15
CA ASN A 529 -11.05 10.03 -25.82
C ASN A 529 -11.06 11.31 -26.67
N GLU A 530 -10.62 12.43 -26.10
CA GLU A 530 -10.45 13.67 -26.85
C GLU A 530 -9.42 13.53 -27.96
N THR A 531 -8.31 12.83 -27.71
CA THR A 531 -7.28 12.58 -28.74
C THR A 531 -7.86 11.84 -29.95
N LYS A 532 -8.65 10.78 -29.71
CA LYS A 532 -9.35 10.04 -30.77
C LYS A 532 -10.28 10.94 -31.57
N GLN A 533 -11.12 11.70 -30.88
CA GLN A 533 -12.07 12.60 -31.51
C GLN A 533 -11.35 13.67 -32.35
N GLN A 534 -10.35 14.34 -31.76
CA GLN A 534 -9.62 15.43 -32.40
C GLN A 534 -8.81 14.94 -33.62
N LEU A 535 -8.21 13.75 -33.58
CA LEU A 535 -7.54 13.18 -34.77
C LEU A 535 -8.52 12.74 -35.85
N GLN A 536 -9.66 12.17 -35.45
CA GLN A 536 -10.71 11.82 -36.41
C GLN A 536 -11.21 13.07 -37.15
N GLU A 537 -11.37 14.19 -36.44
CA GLU A 537 -11.76 15.48 -37.02
C GLU A 537 -10.66 16.10 -37.90
N GLN A 538 -9.38 16.03 -37.48
CA GLN A 538 -8.27 16.71 -38.17
C GLN A 538 -7.68 15.92 -39.35
N ILE A 539 -7.57 14.60 -39.23
CA ILE A 539 -6.89 13.75 -40.23
C ILE A 539 -7.68 12.48 -40.61
N GLY A 540 -8.86 12.24 -40.02
CA GLY A 540 -9.74 11.14 -40.41
C GLY A 540 -9.27 9.73 -40.03
N LYS A 541 -8.20 9.60 -39.22
CA LYS A 541 -7.63 8.31 -38.81
C LYS A 541 -7.07 8.32 -37.40
N LEU A 542 -6.89 7.13 -36.83
CA LEU A 542 -6.16 6.91 -35.57
C LEU A 542 -4.64 7.19 -35.74
N PRO A 543 -3.91 7.48 -34.64
CA PRO A 543 -2.47 7.62 -34.70
C PRO A 543 -1.79 6.25 -34.84
N ASP A 544 -0.56 6.23 -35.34
CA ASP A 544 0.24 5.01 -35.44
C ASP A 544 0.88 4.65 -34.08
N ALA A 545 1.13 5.66 -33.23
CA ALA A 545 1.59 5.46 -31.85
C ALA A 545 1.08 6.55 -30.90
N VAL A 546 0.92 6.20 -29.62
CA VAL A 546 0.74 7.14 -28.51
C VAL A 546 1.86 6.95 -27.49
N VAL A 547 2.41 8.06 -26.98
CA VAL A 547 3.58 8.07 -26.09
C VAL A 547 3.24 8.86 -24.83
N ALA A 548 3.58 8.33 -23.66
CA ALA A 548 3.33 8.97 -22.37
C ALA A 548 4.40 8.59 -21.33
N CYS A 549 4.69 9.50 -20.39
CA CYS A 549 5.61 9.23 -19.29
C CYS A 549 4.93 8.38 -18.19
N VAL A 550 5.69 7.53 -17.52
CA VAL A 550 5.19 6.57 -16.54
C VAL A 550 5.94 6.73 -15.22
N GLY A 551 5.24 7.33 -14.25
CA GLY A 551 5.55 7.17 -12.82
C GLY A 551 4.56 6.15 -12.26
N GLY A 552 3.63 6.59 -11.40
CA GLY A 552 2.49 5.74 -11.03
C GLY A 552 1.50 5.44 -12.18
N GLY A 553 1.57 6.14 -13.32
CA GLY A 553 0.87 5.75 -14.56
C GLY A 553 -0.44 6.47 -14.93
N SER A 554 -0.94 7.44 -14.15
CA SER A 554 -2.26 8.06 -14.41
C SER A 554 -2.44 8.72 -15.78
N ASN A 555 -1.43 9.48 -16.25
CA ASN A 555 -1.50 10.12 -17.57
C ASN A 555 -1.39 9.10 -18.71
N ALA A 556 -0.54 8.08 -18.53
CA ALA A 556 -0.30 7.05 -19.51
C ALA A 556 -1.55 6.19 -19.68
N VAL A 557 -2.15 5.71 -18.58
CA VAL A 557 -3.39 4.93 -18.65
C VAL A 557 -4.55 5.76 -19.22
N GLY A 558 -4.65 7.05 -18.90
CA GLY A 558 -5.65 7.95 -19.47
C GLY A 558 -5.51 8.18 -20.98
N MET A 559 -4.27 8.20 -21.48
CA MET A 559 -3.99 8.24 -22.92
C MET A 559 -4.25 6.89 -23.57
N PHE A 560 -3.75 5.80 -22.99
CA PHE A 560 -3.69 4.47 -23.62
C PHE A 560 -5.02 3.73 -23.59
N TYR A 561 -5.79 3.85 -22.50
CA TYR A 561 -6.99 3.03 -22.29
C TYR A 561 -8.00 3.13 -23.45
N PRO A 562 -8.31 4.34 -23.98
CA PRO A 562 -9.18 4.45 -25.16
C PRO A 562 -8.67 3.69 -26.39
N PHE A 563 -7.35 3.57 -26.58
CA PHE A 563 -6.72 2.83 -27.68
C PHE A 563 -6.41 1.36 -27.35
N SER A 564 -6.69 0.89 -26.13
CA SER A 564 -6.29 -0.45 -25.67
C SER A 564 -6.83 -1.59 -26.54
N LYS A 565 -7.98 -1.39 -27.19
CA LYS A 565 -8.60 -2.36 -28.11
C LYS A 565 -8.25 -2.15 -29.59
N ASP A 566 -7.41 -1.16 -29.91
CA ASP A 566 -6.97 -0.86 -31.28
C ASP A 566 -5.54 -1.39 -31.49
N PRO A 567 -5.34 -2.62 -31.97
CA PRO A 567 -4.02 -3.22 -32.12
C PRO A 567 -3.13 -2.50 -33.16
N SER A 568 -3.73 -1.69 -34.03
CA SER A 568 -3.01 -0.82 -34.97
C SER A 568 -2.27 0.33 -34.27
N VAL A 569 -2.64 0.69 -33.05
CA VAL A 569 -2.04 1.79 -32.30
C VAL A 569 -1.01 1.26 -31.31
N LYS A 570 0.26 1.62 -31.51
CA LYS A 570 1.35 1.30 -30.59
C LYS A 570 1.22 2.14 -29.31
N LEU A 571 1.36 1.51 -28.15
CA LEU A 571 1.35 2.18 -26.84
C LEU A 571 2.77 2.15 -26.27
N LEU A 572 3.38 3.32 -26.09
CA LEU A 572 4.74 3.44 -25.57
C LEU A 572 4.76 4.25 -24.25
N GLY A 573 4.99 3.54 -23.15
CA GLY A 573 5.25 4.14 -21.85
C GLY A 573 6.74 4.43 -21.65
N VAL A 574 7.07 5.55 -21.00
CA VAL A 574 8.46 5.99 -20.79
C VAL A 574 8.71 6.25 -19.32
N GLU A 575 9.54 5.42 -18.70
CA GLU A 575 9.88 5.48 -17.29
C GLU A 575 11.14 6.31 -17.05
N ALA A 576 11.35 6.73 -15.79
CA ALA A 576 12.56 7.41 -15.40
C ALA A 576 13.73 6.44 -15.24
N GLY A 577 14.69 6.52 -16.17
CA GLY A 577 15.94 5.75 -16.14
C GLY A 577 16.98 6.29 -15.17
N GLY A 578 16.79 7.48 -14.58
CA GLY A 578 17.70 8.08 -13.61
C GLY A 578 19.13 8.18 -14.15
N ASP A 579 20.10 7.63 -13.42
CA ASP A 579 21.50 7.55 -13.87
C ASP A 579 21.77 6.39 -14.84
N GLY A 580 20.81 5.49 -15.05
CA GLY A 580 20.88 4.28 -15.88
C GLY A 580 20.14 3.10 -15.24
N VAL A 581 19.46 2.27 -16.04
CA VAL A 581 18.67 1.11 -15.54
C VAL A 581 19.53 -0.04 -15.01
N GLU A 582 20.80 -0.04 -15.38
CA GLU A 582 21.83 -0.94 -14.89
C GLU A 582 22.39 -0.52 -13.52
N THR A 583 22.04 0.67 -13.04
CA THR A 583 22.44 1.19 -11.73
C THR A 583 21.31 0.99 -10.71
N ALA A 584 21.57 1.22 -9.42
CA ALA A 584 20.50 1.26 -8.42
C ALA A 584 19.72 2.59 -8.42
N ARG A 585 20.13 3.56 -9.24
CA ARG A 585 19.62 4.94 -9.23
C ARG A 585 18.70 5.20 -10.42
N HIS A 586 17.53 4.58 -10.40
CA HIS A 586 16.46 4.81 -11.37
C HIS A 586 15.07 4.62 -10.75
N SER A 587 14.02 4.94 -11.51
CA SER A 587 12.62 4.67 -11.16
C SER A 587 11.91 3.92 -12.31
N ALA A 588 12.67 3.16 -13.11
CA ALA A 588 12.18 2.35 -14.24
C ALA A 588 11.59 1.00 -13.78
N THR A 589 10.42 1.05 -13.15
CA THR A 589 9.76 -0.07 -12.48
C THR A 589 9.39 -1.25 -13.38
N LEU A 590 8.84 -0.99 -14.56
CA LEU A 590 8.45 -2.01 -15.53
C LEU A 590 9.67 -2.56 -16.28
N SER A 591 10.70 -1.74 -16.48
CA SER A 591 11.93 -2.10 -17.20
C SER A 591 12.92 -2.88 -16.34
N GLY A 592 13.09 -2.50 -15.06
CA GLY A 592 14.09 -3.08 -14.15
C GLY A 592 13.52 -3.75 -12.89
N GLY A 593 12.21 -3.67 -12.66
CA GLY A 593 11.56 -4.23 -11.48
C GLY A 593 11.07 -5.66 -11.63
N SER A 594 10.40 -6.15 -10.59
CA SER A 594 9.81 -7.48 -10.52
C SER A 594 8.42 -7.44 -9.88
N LYS A 595 7.64 -8.51 -10.02
CA LYS A 595 6.28 -8.58 -9.46
C LYS A 595 6.35 -8.57 -7.93
N GLY A 596 5.49 -7.79 -7.30
CA GLY A 596 5.39 -7.67 -5.85
C GLY A 596 4.14 -6.93 -5.41
N VAL A 597 4.04 -6.65 -4.11
CA VAL A 597 2.95 -5.91 -3.48
C VAL A 597 3.52 -4.64 -2.84
N LEU A 598 2.91 -3.51 -3.17
CA LEU A 598 3.26 -2.19 -2.64
C LEU A 598 2.00 -1.33 -2.55
N HIS A 599 1.82 -0.59 -1.45
CA HIS A 599 0.71 0.35 -1.28
C HIS A 599 -0.68 -0.24 -1.60
N GLY A 600 -0.96 -1.47 -1.17
CA GLY A 600 -2.30 -2.04 -1.34
C GLY A 600 -2.54 -2.83 -2.63
N VAL A 601 -1.54 -2.98 -3.50
CA VAL A 601 -1.76 -3.56 -4.83
C VAL A 601 -0.64 -4.47 -5.29
N ARG A 602 -1.00 -5.59 -5.95
CA ARG A 602 -0.04 -6.42 -6.67
C ARG A 602 0.28 -5.82 -8.03
N THR A 603 1.56 -5.52 -8.25
CA THR A 603 2.06 -4.83 -9.46
C THR A 603 3.56 -5.11 -9.68
N TYR A 604 4.19 -4.48 -10.67
CA TYR A 604 5.65 -4.41 -10.72
C TYR A 604 6.17 -3.38 -9.72
N VAL A 605 7.25 -3.74 -9.03
CA VAL A 605 7.94 -2.91 -8.04
C VAL A 605 9.46 -3.01 -8.20
N LEU A 606 10.15 -1.94 -7.84
CA LEU A 606 11.60 -1.95 -7.59
C LEU A 606 11.85 -2.46 -6.19
N GLN A 607 12.47 -3.64 -6.10
CA GLN A 607 12.72 -4.34 -4.85
C GLN A 607 14.00 -5.17 -4.93
N ASP A 608 14.58 -5.47 -3.78
CA ASP A 608 15.75 -6.34 -3.67
C ASP A 608 15.39 -7.85 -3.74
N GLU A 609 16.39 -8.70 -3.54
CA GLU A 609 16.20 -10.16 -3.53
C GLU A 609 15.41 -10.67 -2.30
N HIS A 610 15.24 -9.85 -1.27
CA HIS A 610 14.52 -10.18 -0.04
C HIS A 610 13.10 -9.60 0.00
N GLY A 611 12.70 -8.88 -1.05
CA GLY A 611 11.37 -8.30 -1.20
C GLY A 611 11.22 -6.98 -0.45
N GLN A 612 12.33 -6.32 -0.13
CA GLN A 612 12.34 -4.98 0.41
C GLN A 612 12.29 -3.98 -0.74
N ILE A 613 11.48 -2.93 -0.59
CA ILE A 613 11.26 -1.92 -1.61
C ILE A 613 12.49 -1.03 -1.71
N SER A 614 13.07 -0.97 -2.90
CA SER A 614 14.28 -0.19 -3.17
C SER A 614 14.00 1.30 -3.10
N GLU A 615 15.03 2.06 -2.72
CA GLU A 615 15.04 3.50 -3.00
C GLU A 615 15.11 3.75 -4.51
N THR A 616 14.57 4.87 -4.95
CA THR A 616 14.49 5.23 -6.37
C THR A 616 15.19 6.55 -6.64
N HIS A 617 15.43 6.83 -7.92
CA HIS A 617 16.03 8.09 -8.32
C HIS A 617 15.54 8.56 -9.69
N SER A 618 15.13 9.82 -9.75
CA SER A 618 14.94 10.57 -10.99
C SER A 618 15.17 12.06 -10.73
N ILE A 619 15.61 12.79 -11.77
CA ILE A 619 15.54 14.26 -11.78
C ILE A 619 14.09 14.77 -11.68
N SER A 620 13.11 13.94 -12.06
CA SER A 620 11.69 14.25 -12.04
C SER A 620 11.00 13.66 -10.80
N ALA A 621 10.65 14.51 -9.84
CA ALA A 621 9.96 14.10 -8.62
C ALA A 621 8.60 13.40 -8.88
N GLY A 622 7.94 13.65 -10.02
CA GLY A 622 6.67 13.00 -10.36
C GLY A 622 6.81 11.59 -10.95
N LEU A 623 8.02 11.19 -11.34
CA LEU A 623 8.35 9.83 -11.79
C LEU A 623 9.13 9.03 -10.73
N ASP A 624 9.57 9.68 -9.65
CA ASP A 624 10.36 9.07 -8.58
C ASP A 624 9.48 8.21 -7.65
N TYR A 625 9.11 7.02 -8.14
CA TYR A 625 8.21 6.10 -7.45
C TYR A 625 8.59 4.64 -7.73
N PRO A 626 8.70 3.76 -6.72
CA PRO A 626 9.15 2.38 -6.89
C PRO A 626 8.08 1.41 -7.42
N GLY A 627 6.84 1.85 -7.59
CA GLY A 627 5.75 1.03 -8.12
C GLY A 627 5.23 1.53 -9.46
N VAL A 628 4.16 0.92 -9.94
CA VAL A 628 3.44 1.35 -11.14
C VAL A 628 1.98 0.86 -11.09
N GLY A 629 1.08 1.51 -11.82
CA GLY A 629 -0.32 1.08 -11.86
C GLY A 629 -0.51 -0.35 -12.41
N PRO A 630 -1.42 -1.16 -11.82
CA PRO A 630 -1.56 -2.58 -12.16
C PRO A 630 -2.04 -2.83 -13.60
N GLU A 631 -2.79 -1.91 -14.20
CA GLU A 631 -3.23 -2.04 -15.60
C GLU A 631 -2.05 -1.87 -16.58
N LEU A 632 -1.08 -1.02 -16.26
CA LEU A 632 0.16 -0.91 -17.05
C LEU A 632 1.02 -2.17 -16.91
N SER A 633 1.12 -2.73 -15.70
CA SER A 633 1.76 -4.04 -15.45
C SER A 633 1.12 -5.14 -16.30
N SER A 634 -0.22 -5.15 -16.38
CA SER A 634 -0.98 -6.09 -17.22
C SER A 634 -0.67 -5.91 -18.71
N TRP A 635 -0.61 -4.66 -19.20
CA TRP A 635 -0.25 -4.39 -20.59
C TRP A 635 1.20 -4.67 -20.92
N LYS A 636 2.12 -4.62 -19.95
CA LYS A 636 3.48 -5.12 -20.12
C LYS A 636 3.49 -6.62 -20.34
N ASP A 637 2.86 -7.38 -19.44
CA ASP A 637 2.90 -8.84 -19.47
C ASP A 637 2.14 -9.42 -20.67
N SER A 638 1.05 -8.79 -21.09
CA SER A 638 0.31 -9.15 -22.30
C SER A 638 0.93 -8.60 -23.60
N GLU A 639 2.05 -7.88 -23.50
CA GLU A 639 2.71 -7.15 -24.59
C GLU A 639 1.84 -6.11 -25.32
N ARG A 640 0.69 -5.73 -24.77
CA ARG A 640 -0.19 -4.71 -25.35
C ARG A 640 0.48 -3.34 -25.39
N ALA A 641 1.30 -3.02 -24.39
CA ALA A 641 2.12 -1.81 -24.35
C ALA A 641 3.60 -2.15 -24.21
N LYS A 642 4.46 -1.32 -24.78
CA LYS A 642 5.91 -1.40 -24.59
C LYS A 642 6.35 -0.29 -23.65
N PHE A 643 7.35 -0.58 -22.84
CA PHE A 643 7.90 0.33 -21.85
C PHE A 643 9.40 0.42 -22.03
N ILE A 644 9.92 1.65 -22.02
CA ILE A 644 11.35 1.95 -22.09
C ILE A 644 11.70 2.93 -20.98
N ALA A 645 12.98 3.07 -20.67
CA ALA A 645 13.49 4.05 -19.73
C ALA A 645 14.23 5.17 -20.47
N ALA A 646 14.10 6.40 -19.98
CA ALA A 646 14.93 7.53 -20.39
C ALA A 646 15.69 8.07 -19.17
N THR A 647 17.01 8.14 -19.26
CA THR A 647 17.90 8.69 -18.23
C THR A 647 17.64 10.18 -17.99
N ASP A 648 18.14 10.71 -16.87
CA ASP A 648 18.03 12.13 -16.55
C ASP A 648 18.65 13.03 -17.64
N ALA A 649 19.75 12.59 -18.27
CA ALA A 649 20.37 13.32 -19.37
C ALA A 649 19.48 13.33 -20.63
N GLU A 650 18.84 12.21 -20.93
CA GLU A 650 17.91 12.09 -22.05
C GLU A 650 16.63 12.92 -21.81
N ALA A 651 16.11 12.90 -20.58
CA ALA A 651 15.00 13.77 -20.19
C ALA A 651 15.35 15.25 -20.35
N MET A 652 16.56 15.67 -19.96
CA MET A 652 17.05 17.03 -20.18
C MET A 652 17.18 17.40 -21.66
N THR A 653 17.53 16.41 -22.51
CA THR A 653 17.52 16.57 -23.97
C THR A 653 16.10 16.82 -24.49
N GLY A 654 15.11 16.05 -24.02
CA GLY A 654 13.69 16.25 -24.33
C GLY A 654 13.17 17.60 -23.86
N PHE A 655 13.53 18.02 -22.65
CA PHE A 655 13.15 19.32 -22.08
C PHE A 655 13.65 20.47 -22.96
N ARG A 656 14.94 20.43 -23.33
CA ARG A 656 15.57 21.42 -24.20
C ARG A 656 14.92 21.43 -25.58
N ALA A 657 14.72 20.26 -26.17
CA ALA A 657 14.22 20.13 -27.54
C ALA A 657 12.83 20.78 -27.68
N LEU A 658 11.89 20.46 -26.80
CA LEU A 658 10.55 21.06 -26.88
C LEU A 658 10.59 22.57 -26.63
N SER A 659 11.43 23.02 -25.69
CA SER A 659 11.61 24.43 -25.38
C SER A 659 12.15 25.24 -26.57
N VAL A 660 13.17 24.74 -27.26
CA VAL A 660 13.84 25.44 -28.37
C VAL A 660 13.09 25.32 -29.69
N HIS A 661 12.50 24.16 -29.97
CA HIS A 661 11.81 23.92 -31.23
C HIS A 661 10.39 24.47 -31.21
N GLU A 662 9.65 24.34 -30.10
CA GLU A 662 8.23 24.70 -30.06
C GLU A 662 7.91 25.84 -29.09
N GLY A 663 8.88 26.35 -28.33
CA GLY A 663 8.64 27.42 -27.36
C GLY A 663 7.76 26.98 -26.18
N ILE A 664 7.71 25.68 -25.92
CA ILE A 664 6.92 25.08 -24.84
C ILE A 664 7.88 24.52 -23.81
N ILE A 665 7.78 24.96 -22.56
CA ILE A 665 8.58 24.45 -21.45
C ILE A 665 7.83 23.26 -20.82
N PRO A 666 8.21 22.00 -21.12
CA PRO A 666 7.54 20.82 -20.58
C PRO A 666 7.89 20.59 -19.12
N ALA A 667 7.03 19.88 -18.39
CA ALA A 667 7.44 19.29 -17.11
C ALA A 667 8.57 18.27 -17.34
N LEU A 668 9.46 18.09 -16.36
CA LEU A 668 10.52 17.08 -16.44
C LEU A 668 9.95 15.66 -16.62
N GLU A 669 8.77 15.38 -16.04
CA GLU A 669 8.00 14.15 -16.29
C GLU A 669 7.73 13.97 -17.79
N SER A 670 7.09 14.96 -18.42
CA SER A 670 6.74 14.90 -19.84
C SER A 670 7.97 14.89 -20.75
N SER A 671 9.08 15.47 -20.30
CA SER A 671 10.35 15.54 -21.05
C SER A 671 10.94 14.17 -21.36
N HIS A 672 10.73 13.18 -20.49
CA HIS A 672 11.07 11.78 -20.76
C HIS A 672 10.32 11.26 -22.00
N ALA A 673 9.01 11.52 -22.05
CA ALA A 673 8.17 11.13 -23.18
C ALA A 673 8.49 11.92 -24.45
N VAL A 674 8.89 13.20 -24.34
CA VAL A 674 9.38 14.00 -25.48
C VAL A 674 10.59 13.33 -26.11
N PHE A 675 11.60 12.99 -25.31
CA PHE A 675 12.81 12.32 -25.80
C PHE A 675 12.48 11.01 -26.54
N ALA A 676 11.70 10.14 -25.92
CA ALA A 676 11.29 8.87 -26.52
C ALA A 676 10.47 9.05 -27.81
N ALA A 677 9.57 10.05 -27.85
CA ALA A 677 8.78 10.34 -29.05
C ALA A 677 9.67 10.82 -30.21
N MET A 678 10.72 11.59 -29.94
CA MET A 678 11.71 12.00 -30.94
C MET A 678 12.48 10.80 -31.49
N GLU A 679 12.96 9.92 -30.62
CA GLU A 679 13.67 8.70 -31.05
C GLU A 679 12.74 7.78 -31.86
N LEU A 680 11.50 7.58 -31.41
CA LEU A 680 10.52 6.80 -32.14
C LEU A 680 10.22 7.43 -33.52
N ALA A 681 10.04 8.75 -33.58
CA ALA A 681 9.75 9.47 -34.82
C ALA A 681 10.84 9.23 -35.88
N LYS A 682 12.12 9.25 -35.49
CA LYS A 682 13.27 9.01 -36.39
C LYS A 682 13.25 7.61 -37.01
N THR A 683 12.68 6.63 -36.33
CA THR A 683 12.56 5.24 -36.83
C THR A 683 11.32 4.99 -37.69
N MET A 684 10.37 5.92 -37.67
CA MET A 684 9.09 5.82 -38.36
C MET A 684 9.08 6.59 -39.69
N LYS A 685 8.17 6.21 -40.59
CA LYS A 685 8.09 6.78 -41.93
C LYS A 685 7.38 8.14 -41.89
N LYS A 686 7.79 9.02 -42.81
CA LYS A 686 7.01 10.24 -43.09
C LYS A 686 5.57 9.88 -43.47
N GLY A 687 4.60 10.54 -42.86
CA GLY A 687 3.16 10.26 -43.02
C GLY A 687 2.53 9.41 -41.91
N GLU A 688 3.35 8.73 -41.11
CA GLU A 688 2.92 8.13 -39.83
C GLU A 688 2.83 9.21 -38.74
N ASN A 689 2.04 8.95 -37.70
CA ASN A 689 1.65 9.93 -36.69
C ASN A 689 1.87 9.39 -35.27
N ILE A 690 2.57 10.18 -34.46
CA ILE A 690 2.80 9.92 -33.04
C ILE A 690 2.04 10.98 -32.25
N VAL A 691 1.23 10.59 -31.27
CA VAL A 691 0.69 11.52 -30.28
C VAL A 691 1.45 11.41 -28.97
N LEU A 692 2.10 12.50 -28.60
CA LEU A 692 2.77 12.69 -27.32
C LEU A 692 1.81 13.30 -26.31
N ASN A 693 1.59 12.62 -25.19
CA ASN A 693 0.87 13.17 -24.05
C ASN A 693 1.77 14.14 -23.26
N LEU A 694 1.57 15.44 -23.44
CA LEU A 694 2.31 16.47 -22.73
C LEU A 694 1.64 16.70 -21.37
N SER A 695 1.96 15.80 -20.42
CA SER A 695 1.23 15.60 -19.17
C SER A 695 1.22 16.78 -18.18
N GLY A 696 2.14 17.75 -18.33
CA GLY A 696 2.20 18.95 -17.50
C GLY A 696 3.21 19.98 -17.99
N ARG A 697 3.13 21.21 -17.46
CA ARG A 697 4.05 22.32 -17.76
C ARG A 697 5.23 22.40 -16.80
N GLY A 698 6.36 22.91 -17.29
CA GLY A 698 7.65 22.92 -16.60
C GLY A 698 7.94 24.11 -15.68
N ASP A 699 6.96 24.98 -15.39
CA ASP A 699 7.20 26.13 -14.49
C ASP A 699 7.77 25.70 -13.13
N LYS A 700 7.34 24.54 -12.64
CA LYS A 700 7.83 23.98 -11.36
C LYS A 700 9.27 23.48 -11.43
N ASP A 701 9.75 23.18 -12.63
CA ASP A 701 11.02 22.48 -12.84
C ASP A 701 12.15 23.43 -13.26
N VAL A 702 11.86 24.69 -13.61
CA VAL A 702 12.88 25.63 -14.11
C VAL A 702 14.04 25.80 -13.13
N GLN A 703 13.76 25.89 -11.83
CA GLN A 703 14.81 25.96 -10.81
C GLN A 703 15.63 24.66 -10.76
N SER A 704 14.97 23.50 -10.70
CA SER A 704 15.67 22.20 -10.70
C SER A 704 16.53 22.01 -11.94
N VAL A 705 16.04 22.42 -13.11
CA VAL A 705 16.79 22.40 -14.37
C VAL A 705 18.01 23.31 -14.27
N ALA A 706 17.87 24.53 -13.74
CA ALA A 706 19.00 25.44 -13.53
C ALA A 706 20.05 24.85 -12.58
N ASP A 707 19.62 24.17 -11.51
CA ASP A 707 20.50 23.56 -10.52
C ASP A 707 21.22 22.31 -11.06
N GLU A 708 20.57 21.52 -11.92
CA GLU A 708 21.11 20.28 -12.50
C GLU A 708 21.92 20.50 -13.79
N LEU A 709 21.71 21.62 -14.49
CA LEU A 709 22.41 21.97 -15.72
C LEU A 709 23.94 21.94 -15.60
N PRO A 710 24.58 22.44 -14.53
CA PRO A 710 26.03 22.30 -14.34
C PRO A 710 26.54 20.85 -14.37
N ARG A 711 25.71 19.89 -13.94
CA ARG A 711 26.05 18.45 -13.90
C ARG A 711 25.72 17.75 -15.21
N LEU A 712 24.52 17.95 -15.74
CA LEU A 712 24.00 17.21 -16.90
C LEU A 712 24.26 17.91 -18.23
N GLY A 713 24.30 19.24 -18.23
CA GLY A 713 24.52 20.08 -19.41
C GLY A 713 25.75 19.69 -20.25
N PRO A 714 26.93 19.48 -19.64
CA PRO A 714 28.12 19.03 -20.37
C PRO A 714 27.94 17.69 -21.10
N LYS A 715 27.11 16.78 -20.57
CA LYS A 715 26.85 15.46 -21.18
C LYS A 715 26.01 15.56 -22.45
N ILE A 716 25.16 16.59 -22.55
CA ILE A 716 24.20 16.77 -23.65
C ILE A 716 24.49 18.01 -24.50
N GLY A 717 25.65 18.64 -24.29
CA GLY A 717 26.05 19.87 -25.00
C GLY A 717 25.06 21.02 -24.80
N TRP A 718 24.58 21.22 -23.56
CA TRP A 718 23.65 22.29 -23.20
C TRP A 718 24.20 23.11 -22.04
N ASP A 719 24.53 24.38 -22.30
CA ASP A 719 25.04 25.31 -21.29
C ASP A 719 24.22 26.60 -21.34
N LEU A 720 23.56 26.93 -20.23
CA LEU A 720 22.80 28.16 -20.04
C LEU A 720 23.34 28.99 -18.86
N ARG A 721 24.55 28.69 -18.37
CA ARG A 721 25.15 29.45 -17.27
C ARG A 721 25.21 30.92 -17.66
N PHE A 722 24.51 31.73 -16.87
CA PHE A 722 24.62 33.19 -16.85
C PHE A 722 25.72 33.62 -15.89
#